data_AF-A0A931N493-F1
#
_entry.id   AF-A0A931N493-F1
#
_cell.length_a   1.000
_cell.length_b   1.000
_cell.length_c   1.000
_cell.angle_alpha   90.00
_cell.angle_beta   90.00
_cell.angle_gamma   90.00
#
_symmetry.space_group_name_H-M   'P 1'
#
loop_
_entity.id
_entity.type
_entity.pdbx_description
1 polymer ?
#
loop_
_entity_poly.entity_id
_entity_poly.type
_entity_poly.pdbx_seq_one_letter_code
_entity_poly.pdbx_strand_id
1 'polypeptide(L)'
;MLHGLWSPGSGLLLWTDDRWTEDRAAALPDPLGATLRSSKFRHRADVLGAMGVERVRAHALAPADAAVVLRQRLPDGVVSGDLRFLAHLARGLERWVGSGRVVPELRREDGRWWVRWRLLGGQRQRAWLAEAALAVPPALRVAGKPSALLEDLVTELTDPIARELIGTPPASHPLTQALTADTPLETGSHQLADTLERWRASLTVDEPELVLRLLEPDGEYAAVDETTALWRLEVCLRDSDEAPSPVPLHGDPAMVRIAAEKLGKARQAYPRLRDLPGDPQSMDLLLPTPVVADLVEHGAHALREAGVRLLLPRAWSITAPTVRLRVEGAAVAAAESTVGLRGLVSYRWELAVGEHVLTAAEMSRLITAKSDLVQLRGEWVQADHKALAAAARYVAAHTDTSPITLADLLGELVRERVDRVPIAAVTTTGWVAELFDREHAVEPVAAPAGLKAQLRPYQLRGLTWLATMSRMGCGAILADDMGLGKTVQVLALLVHEREAARADQGGAAPRPTLLVCPMSVVGNWQREAGRFAPDLRVLVHHGPGRGAGAEFDAAVAASDLVVTTYALLARDVEDLRRQDWDRVVLDEAQHVKNASTRQARSARAVPARHRLALTGTPVENRLEELRALMDFVMPSLLGSAQTFRARFAVPIEREQDQNALTRLRFVTEPFVLRRVKTDPAVISDLPEKFEITVRANLTAEQAALYQAVVDDMVRKLKDAKGMARRGAVLGALTRLKQVCNHPAHFLADDSAVLARGRHRSGKLALVEDMLETLIAEGDRALLFTQFREFGDILTPYLIERFGCDIPFLHGGVPKKKRDAMVEDFQSGDGASVMLLSLKAGGTGLNLTAANHVVHLDRWWNPAVENQATDRAFRIGQRRDVQVRKLVCVDTIEEKIDEMITGKRQLADLAVGVGENWITELGTDELRELFALGAEAVGE
;
A
#
# COMPACT_ATOMS: atom_id res chain seq x y z
N MET A 1 46.46 6.93 17.05
CA MET A 1 46.11 7.23 15.65
C MET A 1 46.87 8.46 15.17
N LEU A 2 46.98 8.63 13.86
CA LEU A 2 47.49 9.85 13.25
C LEU A 2 46.34 10.85 13.11
N HIS A 3 46.51 12.05 13.65
CA HIS A 3 45.58 13.15 13.58
C HIS A 3 46.12 14.24 12.64
N GLY A 4 45.20 15.07 12.13
CA GLY A 4 45.52 16.19 11.26
C GLY A 4 44.74 17.42 11.69
N LEU A 5 45.40 18.57 11.69
CA LEU A 5 44.83 19.89 11.95
C LEU A 5 45.21 20.83 10.83
N TRP A 6 44.25 21.55 10.26
CA TRP A 6 44.56 22.62 9.31
C TRP A 6 44.81 23.92 10.07
N SER A 7 45.95 24.56 9.82
CA SER A 7 46.33 25.84 10.45
C SER A 7 46.55 26.89 9.36
N PRO A 8 45.73 27.96 9.32
CA PRO A 8 45.93 29.07 8.40
C PRO A 8 47.37 29.59 8.42
N GLY A 9 47.96 29.75 7.24
CA GLY A 9 49.35 30.17 7.04
C GLY A 9 50.44 29.13 7.33
N SER A 10 50.12 27.98 7.94
CA SER A 10 51.08 26.88 8.21
C SER A 10 50.76 25.58 7.46
N GLY A 11 49.55 25.43 6.91
CA GLY A 11 49.11 24.24 6.18
C GLY A 11 48.64 23.11 7.10
N LEU A 12 48.94 21.87 6.73
CA LEU A 12 48.48 20.68 7.46
C LEU A 12 49.47 20.31 8.57
N LEU A 13 49.01 20.33 9.82
CA LEU A 13 49.75 19.89 10.99
C LEU A 13 49.38 18.45 11.33
N LEU A 14 50.33 17.53 11.24
CA LEU A 14 50.18 16.13 11.59
C LEU A 14 50.73 15.84 12.99
N TRP A 15 49.96 15.15 13.81
CA TRP A 15 50.38 14.74 15.16
C TRP A 15 49.83 13.35 15.52
N THR A 16 50.39 12.74 16.55
CA THR A 16 50.08 11.35 16.94
C THR A 16 49.65 11.29 18.40
N ASP A 17 48.65 10.47 18.71
CA ASP A 17 48.27 10.17 20.10
C ASP A 17 49.22 9.16 20.78
N ASP A 18 49.03 8.94 22.08
CA ASP A 18 49.85 8.02 22.88
C ASP A 18 49.73 6.54 22.47
N ARG A 19 48.75 6.18 21.64
CA ARG A 19 48.53 4.82 21.12
C ARG A 19 49.22 4.60 19.77
N TRP A 20 50.04 5.55 19.32
CA TRP A 20 50.79 5.47 18.09
C TRP A 20 52.01 4.54 18.22
N THR A 21 52.19 3.64 17.25
CA THR A 21 53.29 2.67 17.20
C THR A 21 53.97 2.72 15.84
N GLU A 22 55.23 2.28 15.75
CA GLU A 22 55.97 2.21 14.47
C GLU A 22 55.28 1.27 13.46
N ASP A 23 54.67 0.18 13.91
CA ASP A 23 53.87 -0.73 13.06
C ASP A 23 52.67 -0.02 12.39
N ARG A 24 52.05 0.94 13.10
CA ARG A 24 50.97 1.76 12.55
C ARG A 24 51.48 2.79 11.54
N ALA A 25 52.73 3.26 11.69
CA ALA A 25 53.37 4.12 10.70
C ALA A 25 53.70 3.35 9.41
N ALA A 26 54.07 2.07 9.51
CA ALA A 26 54.33 1.20 8.36
C ALA A 26 53.06 0.87 7.56
N ALA A 27 51.88 0.91 8.19
CA ALA A 27 50.59 0.67 7.54
C ALA A 27 50.05 1.87 6.73
N LEU A 28 50.71 3.02 6.75
CA LEU A 28 50.29 4.20 5.98
C LEU A 28 50.82 4.18 4.55
N PRO A 29 49.97 4.48 3.54
CA PRO A 29 50.41 4.56 2.15
C PRO A 29 51.33 5.76 1.93
N ASP A 30 52.25 5.62 0.97
CA ASP A 30 53.05 6.74 0.47
C ASP A 30 52.20 7.65 -0.45
N PRO A 31 52.40 8.98 -0.43
CA PRO A 31 53.54 9.68 0.19
C PRO A 31 53.45 9.94 1.71
N LEU A 32 52.28 9.82 2.35
CA LEU A 32 52.15 10.14 3.80
C LEU A 32 53.04 9.29 4.71
N GLY A 33 53.14 7.98 4.43
CA GLY A 33 54.03 7.08 5.17
C GLY A 33 55.49 7.55 5.10
N ALA A 34 55.98 7.83 3.90
CA ALA A 34 57.34 8.36 3.67
C ALA A 34 57.57 9.72 4.34
N THR A 35 56.59 10.62 4.27
CA THR A 35 56.63 11.91 4.95
C THR A 35 56.79 11.73 6.47
N LEU A 36 56.00 10.86 7.09
CA LEU A 36 56.08 10.62 8.53
C LEU A 36 57.37 9.93 8.97
N ARG A 37 57.89 8.98 8.19
CA ARG A 37 59.19 8.34 8.48
C ARG A 37 60.37 9.32 8.46
N SER A 38 60.30 10.36 7.65
CA SER A 38 61.32 11.42 7.56
C SER A 38 61.05 12.63 8.47
N SER A 39 59.90 12.66 9.14
CA SER A 39 59.44 13.79 9.96
C SER A 39 60.13 13.88 11.31
N LYS A 40 60.51 15.09 11.72
CA LYS A 40 61.15 15.37 13.03
C LYS A 40 60.23 16.03 14.06
N PHE A 41 58.90 16.08 13.83
CA PHE A 41 57.86 16.66 14.72
C PHE A 41 58.31 17.91 15.50
N ARG A 42 58.81 18.92 14.78
CA ARG A 42 59.46 20.11 15.36
C ARG A 42 58.49 21.23 15.71
N HIS A 43 57.28 21.21 15.16
CA HIS A 43 56.27 22.23 15.41
C HIS A 43 55.49 21.89 16.68
N ARG A 44 54.81 22.88 17.24
CA ARG A 44 53.83 22.66 18.32
C ARG A 44 52.46 23.09 17.82
N ALA A 45 51.45 22.27 18.07
CA ALA A 45 50.07 22.54 17.73
C ALA A 45 49.22 22.47 19.00
N ASP A 46 48.25 23.37 19.11
CA ASP A 46 47.24 23.34 20.16
C ASP A 46 46.06 22.49 19.64
N VAL A 47 45.72 21.42 20.35
CA VAL A 47 44.72 20.41 19.95
C VAL A 47 43.70 20.21 21.07
N LEU A 48 42.50 19.73 20.73
CA LEU A 48 41.46 19.46 21.73
C LEU A 48 41.63 18.05 22.29
N GLY A 49 42.07 17.94 23.55
CA GLY A 49 42.14 16.70 24.31
C GLY A 49 40.96 16.50 25.24
N ALA A 50 40.98 15.42 26.04
CA ALA A 50 39.85 15.02 26.89
C ALA A 50 39.53 16.02 28.02
N MET A 51 40.51 16.83 28.43
CA MET A 51 40.41 17.78 29.55
C MET A 51 40.51 19.25 29.10
N GLY A 52 40.54 19.52 27.80
CA GLY A 52 40.65 20.89 27.25
C GLY A 52 41.66 20.99 26.11
N VAL A 53 42.19 22.20 25.86
CA VAL A 53 43.21 22.44 24.84
C VAL A 53 44.58 22.03 25.36
N GLU A 54 45.26 21.16 24.63
CA GLU A 54 46.57 20.57 24.98
C GLU A 54 47.58 20.88 23.87
N ARG A 55 48.87 21.07 24.23
CA ARG A 55 49.91 21.42 23.26
C ARG A 55 50.75 20.20 22.89
N VAL A 56 50.63 19.73 21.65
CA VAL A 56 51.29 18.53 21.14
C VAL A 56 52.42 18.87 20.15
N ARG A 57 53.35 17.92 19.97
CA ARG A 57 54.36 18.02 18.91
C ARG A 57 53.75 17.62 17.58
N ALA A 58 53.97 18.44 16.56
CA ALA A 58 53.40 18.26 15.23
C ALA A 58 54.46 18.38 14.13
N HIS A 59 54.17 17.78 12.98
CA HIS A 59 54.90 17.99 11.74
C HIS A 59 54.03 18.83 10.80
N ALA A 60 54.57 19.97 10.33
CA ALA A 60 53.86 20.85 9.42
C ALA A 60 54.16 20.47 7.97
N LEU A 61 53.11 20.39 7.16
CA LEU A 61 53.17 20.21 5.71
C LEU A 61 52.63 21.46 5.03
N ALA A 62 53.41 21.98 4.09
CA ALA A 62 52.97 23.08 3.26
C ALA A 62 51.71 22.69 2.46
N PRO A 63 50.84 23.66 2.09
CA PRO A 63 49.61 23.36 1.34
C PRO A 63 49.82 22.49 0.09
N ALA A 64 50.92 22.66 -0.63
CA ALA A 64 51.26 21.83 -1.80
C ALA A 64 51.46 20.35 -1.42
N ASP A 65 52.26 20.05 -0.40
CA ASP A 65 52.47 18.68 0.08
C ASP A 65 51.20 18.10 0.69
N ALA A 66 50.45 18.94 1.41
CA ALA A 66 49.16 18.56 1.99
C ALA A 66 48.13 18.17 0.92
N ALA A 67 48.10 18.87 -0.22
CA ALA A 67 47.20 18.57 -1.33
C ALA A 67 47.43 17.16 -1.90
N VAL A 68 48.68 16.70 -1.97
CA VAL A 68 49.02 15.34 -2.41
C VAL A 68 48.63 14.32 -1.34
N VAL A 69 49.01 14.57 -0.09
CA VAL A 69 48.76 13.66 1.05
C VAL A 69 47.27 13.47 1.34
N LEU A 70 46.46 14.53 1.25
CA LEU A 70 45.04 14.47 1.60
C LEU A 70 44.17 13.83 0.52
N ARG A 71 44.64 13.75 -0.74
CA ARG A 71 43.89 13.12 -1.84
C ARG A 71 44.12 11.62 -1.97
N GLN A 72 45.13 11.07 -1.29
CA GLN A 72 45.32 9.61 -1.24
C GLN A 72 44.21 8.92 -0.42
N ARG A 73 44.03 7.61 -0.63
CA ARG A 73 43.11 6.81 0.18
C ARG A 73 43.73 6.53 1.56
N LEU A 74 43.15 7.09 2.62
CA LEU A 74 43.60 6.90 3.99
C LEU A 74 42.95 5.65 4.64
N PRO A 75 43.72 4.76 5.29
CA PRO A 75 43.19 3.54 5.90
C PRO A 75 42.41 3.82 7.19
N ASP A 76 41.28 3.13 7.35
CA ASP A 76 40.44 3.20 8.54
C ASP A 76 41.13 2.51 9.74
N GLY A 77 41.06 3.12 10.92
CA GLY A 77 41.63 2.58 12.17
C GLY A 77 43.08 2.99 12.48
N VAL A 78 43.83 3.49 11.50
CA VAL A 78 45.19 4.07 11.69
C VAL A 78 45.13 5.60 11.77
N VAL A 79 44.24 6.20 10.98
CA VAL A 79 44.04 7.66 10.87
C VAL A 79 42.77 8.10 11.58
N SER A 80 42.81 9.25 12.27
CA SER A 80 41.68 9.82 13.00
C SER A 80 40.55 10.31 12.09
N GLY A 81 39.36 10.55 12.68
CA GLY A 81 38.24 11.16 11.96
C GLY A 81 38.56 12.56 11.40
N ASP A 82 39.41 13.33 12.08
CA ASP A 82 39.75 14.71 11.72
C ASP A 82 40.56 14.76 10.42
N LEU A 83 41.58 13.90 10.31
CA LEU A 83 42.39 13.83 9.10
C LEU A 83 41.60 13.20 7.93
N ARG A 84 40.70 12.25 8.20
CA ARG A 84 39.78 11.71 7.18
C ARG A 84 38.78 12.77 6.69
N PHE A 85 38.32 13.67 7.55
CA PHE A 85 37.46 14.79 7.18
C PHE A 85 38.19 15.77 6.25
N LEU A 86 39.43 16.16 6.59
CA LEU A 86 40.28 17.00 5.73
C LEU A 86 40.53 16.34 4.36
N ALA A 87 40.76 15.03 4.35
CA ALA A 87 40.92 14.25 3.11
C ALA A 87 39.61 14.14 2.30
N HIS A 88 38.45 14.11 2.95
CA HIS A 88 37.15 14.18 2.26
C HIS A 88 36.97 15.53 1.56
N LEU A 89 37.32 16.64 2.24
CA LEU A 89 37.24 17.98 1.66
C LEU A 89 38.20 18.17 0.49
N ALA A 90 39.45 17.70 0.61
CA ALA A 90 40.43 17.78 -0.47
C ALA A 90 39.97 17.03 -1.73
N ARG A 91 39.36 15.85 -1.59
CA ARG A 91 38.76 15.10 -2.71
C ARG A 91 37.49 15.76 -3.25
N GLY A 92 36.71 16.41 -2.39
CA GLY A 92 35.59 17.26 -2.82
C GLY A 92 36.07 18.42 -3.69
N LEU A 93 37.12 19.09 -3.25
CA LEU A 93 37.76 20.20 -3.96
C LEU A 93 38.35 19.74 -5.30
N GLU A 94 39.01 18.58 -5.35
CA GLU A 94 39.51 17.98 -6.59
C GLU A 94 38.40 17.79 -7.63
N ARG A 95 37.20 17.36 -7.23
CA ARG A 95 36.05 17.24 -8.15
C ARG A 95 35.58 18.60 -8.66
N TRP A 96 35.57 19.62 -7.79
CA TRP A 96 35.24 20.99 -8.20
C TRP A 96 36.25 21.51 -9.22
N VAL A 97 37.55 21.36 -8.94
CA VAL A 97 38.63 21.75 -9.85
C VAL A 97 38.55 20.98 -11.17
N GLY A 98 38.38 19.65 -11.12
CA GLY A 98 38.24 18.78 -12.29
C GLY A 98 37.02 19.09 -13.15
N SER A 99 36.00 19.75 -12.60
CA SER A 99 34.84 20.25 -13.35
C SER A 99 35.09 21.59 -14.06
N GLY A 100 36.32 22.12 -14.01
CA GLY A 100 36.71 23.38 -14.65
C GLY A 100 36.27 24.62 -13.88
N ARG A 101 35.92 24.50 -12.60
CA ARG A 101 35.40 25.60 -11.76
C ARG A 101 36.53 26.40 -11.10
N VAL A 102 37.59 26.72 -11.83
CA VAL A 102 38.72 27.51 -11.34
C VAL A 102 39.01 28.68 -12.25
N VAL A 103 39.52 29.76 -11.67
CA VAL A 103 39.92 30.98 -12.37
C VAL A 103 41.28 31.47 -11.86
N PRO A 104 42.08 32.13 -12.70
CA PRO A 104 43.32 32.79 -12.27
C PRO A 104 43.04 33.96 -11.32
N GLU A 105 43.87 34.06 -10.28
CA GLU A 105 43.99 35.19 -9.36
C GLU A 105 45.44 35.68 -9.37
N LEU A 106 45.65 37.00 -9.35
CA LEU A 106 46.98 37.60 -9.27
C LEU A 106 47.20 38.15 -7.85
N ARG A 107 48.16 37.59 -7.12
CA ARG A 107 48.55 38.02 -5.76
C ARG A 107 49.95 38.62 -5.74
N ARG A 108 50.21 39.52 -4.80
CA ARG A 108 51.54 40.09 -4.57
C ARG A 108 52.13 39.51 -3.29
N GLU A 109 53.18 38.72 -3.42
CA GLU A 109 53.86 38.02 -2.31
C GLU A 109 55.37 38.20 -2.46
N ASP A 110 56.06 38.51 -1.35
CA ASP A 110 57.51 38.78 -1.29
C ASP A 110 58.01 39.80 -2.33
N GLY A 111 57.20 40.81 -2.59
CA GLY A 111 57.51 41.88 -3.54
C GLY A 111 57.37 41.49 -5.03
N ARG A 112 56.97 40.26 -5.34
CA ARG A 112 56.74 39.73 -6.69
C ARG A 112 55.26 39.43 -6.92
N TRP A 113 54.86 39.33 -8.19
CA TRP A 113 53.50 38.94 -8.57
C TRP A 113 53.43 37.45 -8.86
N TRP A 114 52.45 36.79 -8.27
CA TRP A 114 52.21 35.35 -8.41
C TRP A 114 50.81 35.12 -8.93
N VAL A 115 50.69 34.21 -9.91
CA VAL A 115 49.40 33.82 -10.44
C VAL A 115 49.01 32.49 -9.81
N ARG A 116 47.85 32.43 -9.17
CA ARG A 116 47.32 31.23 -8.52
C ARG A 116 45.95 30.87 -9.09
N TRP A 117 45.59 29.58 -9.04
CA TRP A 117 44.21 29.16 -9.26
C TRP A 117 43.36 29.38 -8.02
N ARG A 118 42.21 30.00 -8.22
CA ARG A 118 41.18 30.19 -7.20
C ARG A 118 39.90 29.50 -7.63
N LEU A 119 39.20 28.90 -6.67
CA LEU A 119 37.93 28.24 -6.96
C LEU A 119 36.86 29.29 -7.29
N LEU A 120 36.10 29.06 -8.36
CA LEU A 120 35.03 29.94 -8.80
C LEU A 120 33.83 29.80 -7.85
N GLY A 121 33.51 30.91 -7.18
CA GLY A 121 32.36 31.10 -6.28
C GLY A 121 31.00 30.67 -6.86
N GLY A 122 30.01 30.46 -5.99
CA GLY A 122 28.61 30.29 -6.40
C GLY A 122 27.72 29.75 -5.28
N GLN A 123 26.39 29.74 -5.49
CA GLN A 123 25.43 29.27 -4.48
C GLN A 123 25.67 27.81 -4.08
N ARG A 124 25.96 26.92 -5.06
CA ARG A 124 26.25 25.49 -4.80
C ARG A 124 27.53 25.28 -4.01
N GLN A 125 28.58 26.08 -4.27
CA GLN A 125 29.82 26.00 -3.50
C GLN A 125 29.61 26.52 -2.07
N ARG A 126 28.88 27.63 -1.90
CA ARG A 126 28.53 28.17 -0.57
C ARG A 126 27.71 27.16 0.23
N ALA A 127 26.75 26.49 -0.40
CA ALA A 127 25.98 25.42 0.24
C ALA A 127 26.87 24.24 0.66
N TRP A 128 27.74 23.76 -0.24
CA TRP A 128 28.71 22.70 0.08
C TRP A 128 29.61 23.06 1.26
N LEU A 129 30.13 24.30 1.32
CA LEU A 129 30.95 24.76 2.43
C LEU A 129 30.16 24.96 3.73
N ALA A 130 28.90 25.40 3.63
CA ALA A 130 28.02 25.52 4.80
C ALA A 130 27.69 24.16 5.41
N GLU A 131 27.39 23.15 4.58
CA GLU A 131 27.18 21.77 5.03
C GLU A 131 28.46 21.20 5.65
N ALA A 132 29.61 21.40 5.00
CA ALA A 132 30.90 20.99 5.54
C ALA A 132 31.20 21.67 6.88
N ALA A 133 30.88 22.95 7.03
CA ALA A 133 31.10 23.72 8.26
C ALA A 133 30.34 23.13 9.45
N LEU A 134 29.12 22.63 9.23
CA LEU A 134 28.32 21.94 10.26
C LEU A 134 28.94 20.61 10.68
N ALA A 135 29.60 19.93 9.74
CA ALA A 135 30.23 18.62 9.95
C ALA A 135 31.68 18.68 10.48
N VAL A 136 32.25 19.87 10.70
CA VAL A 136 33.65 20.01 11.16
C VAL A 136 33.85 19.31 12.51
N PRO A 137 34.75 18.30 12.59
CA PRO A 137 35.10 17.60 13.82
C PRO A 137 35.56 18.55 14.93
N PRO A 138 35.20 18.29 16.21
CA PRO A 138 35.58 19.14 17.34
C PRO A 138 37.08 19.43 17.42
N ALA A 139 37.94 18.47 17.08
CA ALA A 139 39.39 18.64 17.15
C ALA A 139 39.92 19.72 16.19
N LEU A 140 39.22 20.00 15.09
CA LEU A 140 39.59 21.04 14.13
C LEU A 140 39.14 22.45 14.54
N ARG A 141 38.23 22.56 15.52
CA ARG A 141 37.66 23.86 15.95
C ARG A 141 38.64 24.70 16.76
N VAL A 142 39.73 24.11 17.27
CA VAL A 142 40.77 24.84 18.01
C VAL A 142 41.45 25.89 17.13
N ALA A 143 41.55 25.64 15.82
CA ALA A 143 42.18 26.55 14.88
C ALA A 143 41.31 27.75 14.48
N GLY A 144 40.03 27.82 14.91
CA GLY A 144 39.16 28.98 14.70
C GLY A 144 37.72 28.63 14.29
N LYS A 145 37.02 29.63 13.73
CA LYS A 145 35.65 29.43 13.23
C LYS A 145 35.65 28.41 12.08
N PRO A 146 34.76 27.40 12.10
CA PRO A 146 34.70 26.39 11.04
C PRO A 146 34.65 26.96 9.62
N SER A 147 33.84 27.98 9.38
CA SER A 147 33.73 28.62 8.05
C SER A 147 35.05 29.23 7.58
N ALA A 148 35.74 29.97 8.45
CA ALA A 148 37.01 30.60 8.13
C ALA A 148 38.12 29.57 7.87
N LEU A 149 38.14 28.48 8.64
CA LEU A 149 39.08 27.37 8.45
C LEU A 149 38.86 26.68 7.10
N LEU A 150 37.60 26.44 6.74
CA LEU A 150 37.25 25.81 5.46
C LEU A 150 37.53 26.72 4.27
N GLU A 151 37.26 28.03 4.39
CA GLU A 151 37.59 29.02 3.37
C GLU A 151 39.10 29.10 3.11
N ASP A 152 39.90 29.13 4.18
CA ASP A 152 41.37 29.12 4.09
C ASP A 152 41.89 27.83 3.46
N LEU A 153 41.42 26.67 3.94
CA LEU A 153 41.79 25.37 3.38
C LEU A 153 41.46 25.26 1.90
N VAL A 154 40.25 25.66 1.49
CA VAL A 154 39.87 25.63 0.07
C VAL A 154 40.74 26.57 -0.74
N THR A 155 41.00 27.78 -0.23
CA THR A 155 41.82 28.77 -0.92
C THR A 155 43.24 28.24 -1.15
N GLU A 156 43.89 27.71 -0.11
CA GLU A 156 45.29 27.26 -0.19
C GLU A 156 45.47 25.92 -0.91
N LEU A 157 44.47 25.03 -0.89
CA LEU A 157 44.54 23.74 -1.60
C LEU A 157 44.10 23.83 -3.07
N THR A 158 43.37 24.87 -3.49
CA THR A 158 42.87 24.94 -4.88
C THR A 158 44.02 25.01 -5.90
N ASP A 159 44.99 25.89 -5.66
CA ASP A 159 46.13 26.09 -6.57
C ASP A 159 46.97 24.82 -6.79
N PRO A 160 47.48 24.14 -5.75
CA PRO A 160 48.28 22.94 -5.95
C PRO A 160 47.50 21.80 -6.60
N ILE A 161 46.21 21.61 -6.24
CA ILE A 161 45.37 20.59 -6.88
C ILE A 161 45.16 20.90 -8.36
N ALA A 162 44.87 22.16 -8.71
CA ALA A 162 44.69 22.56 -10.10
C ALA A 162 45.96 22.37 -10.93
N ARG A 163 47.13 22.77 -10.41
CA ARG A 163 48.40 22.57 -11.12
C ARG A 163 48.72 21.10 -11.35
N GLU A 164 48.49 20.24 -10.37
CA GLU A 164 48.73 18.80 -10.54
C GLU A 164 47.82 18.20 -11.62
N LEU A 165 46.52 18.54 -11.63
CA LEU A 165 45.58 18.05 -12.62
C LEU A 165 45.88 18.58 -14.04
N ILE A 166 46.36 19.81 -14.17
CA ILE A 166 46.72 20.43 -15.44
C ILE A 166 48.07 19.91 -15.95
N GLY A 167 49.00 19.60 -15.04
CA GLY A 167 50.39 19.28 -15.35
C GLY A 167 51.17 20.49 -15.89
N THR A 168 52.24 20.23 -16.64
CA THR A 168 53.08 21.27 -17.27
C THR A 168 52.93 21.26 -18.79
N PRO A 169 51.81 21.77 -19.35
CA PRO A 169 51.65 21.90 -20.79
C PRO A 169 52.60 22.97 -21.35
N PRO A 170 52.98 22.90 -22.64
CA PRO A 170 53.76 23.95 -23.28
C PRO A 170 52.99 25.28 -23.23
N ALA A 171 53.56 26.28 -22.55
CA ALA A 171 52.93 27.57 -22.37
C ALA A 171 53.24 28.51 -23.55
N SER A 172 52.20 29.13 -24.13
CA SER A 172 52.31 30.11 -25.22
C SER A 172 52.39 31.55 -24.73
N HIS A 173 52.15 31.80 -23.44
CA HIS A 173 52.11 33.14 -22.84
C HIS A 173 52.69 33.16 -21.40
N PRO A 174 53.40 34.22 -20.97
CA PRO A 174 53.97 34.32 -19.63
C PRO A 174 52.97 34.11 -18.50
N LEU A 175 51.73 34.59 -18.66
CA LEU A 175 50.64 34.36 -17.70
C LEU A 175 50.32 32.86 -17.55
N THR A 176 50.20 32.13 -18.66
CA THR A 176 49.91 30.69 -18.64
C THR A 176 51.08 29.89 -18.09
N GLN A 177 52.32 30.34 -18.34
CA GLN A 177 53.52 29.72 -17.79
C GLN A 177 53.58 29.92 -16.26
N ALA A 178 53.35 31.13 -15.78
CA ALA A 178 53.29 31.42 -14.34
C ALA A 178 52.18 30.61 -13.63
N LEU A 179 51.04 30.45 -14.30
CA LEU A 179 49.87 29.74 -13.78
C LEU A 179 50.02 28.20 -13.74
N THR A 180 50.93 27.61 -14.52
CA THR A 180 51.20 26.16 -14.49
C THR A 180 52.51 25.80 -13.79
N ALA A 181 53.59 26.57 -13.99
CA ALA A 181 54.94 26.24 -13.54
C ALA A 181 55.33 26.80 -12.16
N ASP A 182 54.42 27.53 -11.49
CA ASP A 182 54.62 28.20 -10.20
C ASP A 182 55.84 29.12 -10.21
N THR A 183 55.87 30.02 -11.19
CA THR A 183 56.89 31.04 -11.35
C THR A 183 56.27 32.44 -11.25
N PRO A 184 56.98 33.44 -10.71
CA PRO A 184 56.45 34.79 -10.62
C PRO A 184 56.20 35.38 -12.02
N LEU A 185 55.13 36.17 -12.15
CA LEU A 185 54.79 36.91 -13.35
C LEU A 185 55.48 38.27 -13.35
N GLU A 186 56.53 38.44 -14.16
CA GLU A 186 57.29 39.70 -14.22
C GLU A 186 56.43 40.89 -14.69
N THR A 187 55.45 40.66 -15.55
CA THR A 187 54.53 41.68 -16.08
C THR A 187 53.29 41.93 -15.20
N GLY A 188 53.25 41.38 -13.99
CA GLY A 188 52.14 41.57 -13.06
C GLY A 188 51.95 43.03 -12.66
N SER A 189 50.69 43.46 -12.56
CA SER A 189 50.33 44.82 -12.12
C SER A 189 49.00 44.82 -11.37
N HIS A 190 48.76 45.86 -10.57
CA HIS A 190 47.45 46.06 -9.91
C HIS A 190 46.31 46.16 -10.92
N GLN A 191 46.53 46.79 -12.07
CA GLN A 191 45.53 46.88 -13.14
C GLN A 191 45.16 45.51 -13.71
N LEU A 192 46.13 44.61 -13.85
CA LEU A 192 45.88 43.24 -14.28
C LEU A 192 45.12 42.46 -13.20
N ALA A 193 45.48 42.62 -11.92
CA ALA A 193 44.75 42.03 -10.81
C ALA A 193 43.28 42.49 -10.78
N ASP A 194 43.02 43.79 -10.90
CA ASP A 194 41.66 44.36 -10.92
C ASP A 194 40.85 43.90 -12.15
N THR A 195 41.52 43.66 -13.27
CA THR A 195 40.86 43.15 -14.48
C THR A 195 40.46 41.69 -14.33
N LEU A 196 41.34 40.85 -13.76
CA LEU A 196 41.01 39.47 -13.43
C LEU A 196 39.90 39.39 -12.39
N GLU A 197 39.91 40.28 -11.39
CA GLU A 197 38.89 40.31 -10.35
C GLU A 197 37.51 40.76 -10.90
N ARG A 198 37.46 41.76 -11.78
CA ARG A 198 36.21 42.15 -12.47
C ARG A 198 35.68 41.05 -13.38
N TRP A 199 36.58 40.40 -14.13
CA TRP A 199 36.20 39.26 -14.97
C TRP A 199 35.64 38.13 -14.10
N ARG A 200 36.30 37.79 -13.00
CA ARG A 200 35.80 36.81 -12.03
C ARG A 200 34.43 37.19 -11.47
N ALA A 201 34.24 38.44 -11.05
CA ALA A 201 32.97 38.92 -10.51
C ALA A 201 31.83 38.76 -11.54
N SER A 202 32.11 38.96 -12.83
CA SER A 202 31.14 38.74 -13.91
C SER A 202 30.74 37.27 -14.09
N LEU A 203 31.60 36.34 -13.70
CA LEU A 203 31.31 34.89 -13.72
C LEU A 203 30.51 34.43 -12.48
N THR A 204 30.34 35.29 -11.48
CA THR A 204 29.65 34.98 -10.20
C THR A 204 28.22 35.48 -10.11
N VAL A 205 27.71 36.16 -11.15
CA VAL A 205 26.28 36.49 -11.31
C VAL A 205 25.62 35.28 -11.98
N ASP A 206 24.67 34.63 -11.31
CA ASP A 206 23.87 33.57 -11.93
C ASP A 206 23.16 34.19 -13.16
N GLU A 207 23.40 33.67 -14.36
CA GLU A 207 22.72 34.20 -15.55
C GLU A 207 21.20 34.09 -15.39
N PRO A 208 20.42 35.15 -15.68
CA PRO A 208 18.97 35.09 -15.59
C PRO A 208 18.40 33.96 -16.46
N GLU A 209 17.43 33.24 -15.91
CA GLU A 209 16.69 32.21 -16.63
C GLU A 209 15.65 32.86 -17.55
N LEU A 210 15.48 32.30 -18.76
CA LEU A 210 14.36 32.67 -19.62
C LEU A 210 13.09 31.97 -19.14
N VAL A 211 12.07 32.78 -18.85
CA VAL A 211 10.72 32.31 -18.49
C VAL A 211 9.75 32.86 -19.53
N LEU A 212 9.05 31.97 -20.24
CA LEU A 212 7.98 32.34 -21.15
C LEU A 212 6.66 32.22 -20.40
N ARG A 213 5.89 33.31 -20.29
CA ARG A 213 4.61 33.34 -19.57
C ARG A 213 3.47 33.49 -20.56
N LEU A 214 2.64 32.45 -20.70
CA LEU A 214 1.47 32.49 -21.55
C LEU A 214 0.29 33.14 -20.81
N LEU A 215 -0.32 34.16 -21.40
CA LEU A 215 -1.46 34.88 -20.88
C LEU A 215 -2.70 34.65 -21.75
N GLU A 216 -3.87 34.60 -21.10
CA GLU A 216 -5.16 34.49 -21.77
C GLU A 216 -5.42 35.73 -22.65
N PRO A 217 -6.14 35.59 -23.78
CA PRO A 217 -6.47 36.72 -24.62
C PRO A 217 -7.41 37.70 -23.88
N ASP A 218 -6.95 38.92 -23.64
CA ASP A 218 -7.67 40.00 -22.99
C ASP A 218 -7.68 41.29 -23.84
N GLY A 219 -8.71 42.13 -23.69
CA GLY A 219 -8.80 43.44 -24.35
C GLY A 219 -8.87 43.40 -25.88
N GLU A 220 -8.03 44.20 -26.56
CA GLU A 220 -7.99 44.37 -28.04
C GLU A 220 -7.61 43.08 -28.81
N TYR A 221 -7.12 42.06 -28.11
CA TYR A 221 -6.71 40.76 -28.69
C TYR A 221 -7.75 39.64 -28.47
N ALA A 222 -8.84 39.93 -27.76
CA ALA A 222 -9.99 39.03 -27.60
C ALA A 222 -10.90 39.11 -28.83
N ALA A 223 -10.81 38.13 -29.73
CA ALA A 223 -11.65 38.08 -30.93
C ALA A 223 -13.04 37.47 -30.65
N VAL A 224 -14.00 37.73 -31.55
CA VAL A 224 -15.39 37.21 -31.49
C VAL A 224 -15.46 35.69 -31.78
N ASP A 225 -14.40 35.09 -32.34
CA ASP A 225 -14.30 33.67 -32.70
C ASP A 225 -12.98 33.05 -32.16
N GLU A 226 -13.04 31.83 -31.61
CA GLU A 226 -11.96 31.11 -30.91
C GLU A 226 -10.72 30.88 -31.79
N THR A 227 -10.89 30.83 -33.11
CA THR A 227 -9.80 30.64 -34.08
C THR A 227 -8.97 31.89 -34.36
N THR A 228 -9.49 33.08 -34.01
CA THR A 228 -8.85 34.39 -34.24
C THR A 228 -8.29 35.03 -32.97
N ALA A 229 -8.50 34.43 -31.81
CA ALA A 229 -7.95 34.93 -30.55
C ALA A 229 -6.42 34.75 -30.53
N LEU A 230 -5.71 35.82 -30.14
CA LEU A 230 -4.26 35.83 -30.02
C LEU A 230 -3.87 35.82 -28.54
N TRP A 231 -3.10 34.80 -28.16
CA TRP A 231 -2.56 34.64 -26.82
C TRP A 231 -1.21 35.34 -26.72
N ARG A 232 -1.00 36.13 -25.66
CA ARG A 232 0.29 36.78 -25.44
C ARG A 232 1.23 35.83 -24.72
N LEU A 233 2.36 35.50 -25.36
CA LEU A 233 3.47 34.79 -24.76
C LEU A 233 4.55 35.81 -24.39
N GLU A 234 4.54 36.16 -23.11
CA GLU A 234 5.40 37.20 -22.55
C GLU A 234 6.82 36.68 -22.30
N VAL A 235 7.80 37.46 -22.72
CA VAL A 235 9.23 37.11 -22.60
C VAL A 235 9.77 37.71 -21.31
N CYS A 236 9.97 36.85 -20.30
CA CYS A 236 10.45 37.27 -18.99
C CYS A 236 11.86 36.75 -18.71
N LEU A 237 12.62 37.52 -17.93
CA LEU A 237 13.85 37.06 -17.29
C LEU A 237 13.62 36.90 -15.79
N ARG A 238 14.28 35.92 -15.21
CA ARG A 238 14.21 35.63 -13.78
C ARG A 238 15.61 35.42 -13.21
N ASP A 239 15.97 36.28 -12.29
CA ASP A 239 17.13 36.07 -11.42
C ASP A 239 16.76 35.06 -10.32
N SER A 240 17.76 34.27 -9.90
CA SER A 240 17.58 33.23 -8.88
C SER A 240 16.85 33.79 -7.64
N ASP A 241 15.66 33.25 -7.34
CA ASP A 241 14.75 33.60 -6.24
C ASP A 241 13.81 34.82 -6.42
N GLU A 242 13.74 35.44 -7.61
CA GLU A 242 12.75 36.51 -7.90
C GLU A 242 11.57 36.03 -8.76
N ALA A 243 10.50 36.84 -8.78
CA ALA A 243 9.39 36.62 -9.71
C ALA A 243 9.86 36.96 -11.14
N PRO A 244 9.45 36.18 -12.16
CA PRO A 244 9.80 36.49 -13.54
C PRO A 244 9.27 37.88 -13.92
N SER A 245 10.17 38.74 -14.41
CA SER A 245 9.84 40.10 -14.82
C SER A 245 9.87 40.23 -16.35
N PRO A 246 8.91 40.92 -16.97
CA PRO A 246 8.88 41.12 -18.42
C PRO A 246 10.07 41.96 -18.88
N VAL A 247 10.60 41.67 -20.07
CA VAL A 247 11.73 42.43 -20.64
C VAL A 247 11.21 43.52 -21.57
N PRO A 248 11.24 44.81 -21.17
CA PRO A 248 10.84 45.89 -22.06
C PRO A 248 11.89 46.12 -23.15
N LEU A 249 11.45 46.41 -24.38
CA LEU A 249 12.34 46.68 -25.52
C LEU A 249 13.24 47.91 -25.31
N HIS A 250 12.84 48.84 -24.42
CA HIS A 250 13.56 50.08 -24.11
C HIS A 250 14.21 50.04 -22.70
N GLY A 251 14.43 48.84 -22.15
CA GLY A 251 15.07 48.63 -20.85
C GLY A 251 16.59 48.54 -20.90
N ASP A 252 17.18 47.85 -19.91
CA ASP A 252 18.62 47.60 -19.82
C ASP A 252 19.14 46.86 -21.07
N PRO A 253 20.07 47.45 -21.86
CA PRO A 253 20.62 46.83 -23.06
C PRO A 253 21.28 45.46 -22.83
N ALA A 254 21.84 45.22 -21.63
CA ALA A 254 22.44 43.93 -21.29
C ALA A 254 21.37 42.84 -21.16
N MET A 255 20.26 43.14 -20.49
CA MET A 255 19.13 42.23 -20.28
C MET A 255 18.39 41.93 -21.58
N VAL A 256 18.16 42.94 -22.43
CA VAL A 256 17.55 42.76 -23.75
C VAL A 256 18.41 41.83 -24.63
N ARG A 257 19.73 41.98 -24.60
CA ARG A 257 20.64 41.10 -25.34
C ARG A 257 20.59 39.65 -24.85
N ILE A 258 20.58 39.46 -23.53
CA ILE A 258 20.48 38.12 -22.91
C ILE A 258 19.13 37.47 -23.25
N ALA A 259 18.03 38.21 -23.14
CA ALA A 259 16.69 37.75 -23.51
C ALA A 259 16.62 37.36 -24.99
N ALA A 260 17.19 38.16 -25.88
CA ALA A 260 17.21 37.89 -27.33
C ALA A 260 17.99 36.61 -27.67
N GLU A 261 19.15 36.39 -27.05
CA GLU A 261 19.94 35.17 -27.26
C GLU A 261 19.19 33.93 -26.75
N LYS A 262 18.64 33.99 -25.53
CA LYS A 262 17.90 32.87 -24.94
C LYS A 262 16.58 32.59 -25.68
N LEU A 263 15.88 33.63 -26.13
CA LEU A 263 14.68 33.48 -26.98
C LEU A 263 15.04 32.88 -28.34
N GLY A 264 16.22 33.20 -28.88
CA GLY A 264 16.77 32.54 -30.07
C GLY A 264 16.93 31.03 -29.88
N LYS A 265 17.45 30.58 -28.72
CA LYS A 265 17.54 29.16 -28.36
C LYS A 265 16.15 28.53 -28.20
N ALA A 266 15.20 29.23 -27.58
CA ALA A 266 13.80 28.79 -27.48
C ALA A 266 13.15 28.58 -28.86
N ARG A 267 13.36 29.52 -29.80
CA ARG A 267 12.90 29.43 -31.20
C ARG A 267 13.62 28.34 -32.00
N GLN A 268 14.81 27.93 -31.60
CA GLN A 268 15.50 26.78 -32.18
C GLN A 268 14.89 25.47 -31.69
N ALA A 269 14.63 25.37 -30.39
CA ALA A 269 14.02 24.21 -29.75
C ALA A 269 12.57 23.98 -30.19
N TYR A 270 11.79 25.06 -30.34
CA TYR A 270 10.40 25.02 -30.83
C TYR A 270 10.22 25.97 -32.03
N PRO A 271 10.42 25.48 -33.27
CA PRO A 271 10.44 26.31 -34.48
C PRO A 271 9.16 27.10 -34.77
N ARG A 272 8.01 26.67 -34.25
CA ARG A 272 6.73 27.38 -34.43
C ARG A 272 6.69 28.77 -33.77
N LEU A 273 7.70 29.13 -32.97
CA LEU A 273 7.85 30.48 -32.41
C LEU A 273 8.57 31.48 -33.32
N ARG A 274 9.07 31.07 -34.50
CA ARG A 274 9.89 31.92 -35.38
C ARG A 274 9.08 32.94 -36.18
N ASP A 275 7.92 32.53 -36.69
CA ASP A 275 7.13 33.29 -37.66
C ASP A 275 5.87 33.93 -37.03
N LEU A 276 5.89 34.13 -35.71
CA LEU A 276 4.77 34.71 -34.98
C LEU A 276 4.85 36.24 -34.94
N PRO A 277 3.71 36.94 -35.01
CA PRO A 277 3.67 38.38 -34.81
C PRO A 277 4.18 38.73 -33.41
N GLY A 278 5.07 39.73 -33.32
CA GLY A 278 5.56 40.26 -32.07
C GLY A 278 4.78 41.50 -31.64
N ASP A 279 4.78 41.79 -30.35
CA ASP A 279 4.24 43.05 -29.82
C ASP A 279 5.18 44.23 -30.16
N PRO A 280 4.68 45.41 -30.58
CA PRO A 280 5.54 46.53 -30.96
C PRO A 280 6.33 47.19 -29.81
N GLN A 281 5.91 46.98 -28.56
CA GLN A 281 6.47 47.65 -27.38
C GLN A 281 7.27 46.71 -26.48
N SER A 282 7.25 45.41 -26.74
CA SER A 282 7.90 44.37 -25.93
C SER A 282 8.51 43.26 -26.79
N MET A 283 9.19 42.31 -26.15
CA MET A 283 9.73 41.13 -26.85
C MET A 283 8.71 39.99 -26.98
N ASP A 284 7.45 40.25 -26.64
CA ASP A 284 6.39 39.27 -26.53
C ASP A 284 5.94 38.75 -27.90
N LEU A 285 5.47 37.50 -27.92
CA LEU A 285 4.95 36.84 -29.13
C LEU A 285 3.44 36.67 -29.02
N LEU A 286 2.73 36.89 -30.12
CA LEU A 286 1.29 36.71 -30.21
C LEU A 286 0.98 35.39 -30.91
N LEU A 287 0.38 34.45 -30.17
CA LEU A 287 0.16 33.06 -30.59
C LEU A 287 -1.32 32.83 -30.95
N PRO A 288 -1.63 32.35 -32.16
CA PRO A 288 -2.95 31.80 -32.46
C PRO A 288 -3.27 30.57 -31.59
N THR A 289 -4.54 30.36 -31.25
CA THR A 289 -5.02 29.21 -30.44
C THR A 289 -4.47 27.84 -30.90
N PRO A 290 -4.38 27.51 -32.21
CA PRO A 290 -3.80 26.24 -32.65
C PRO A 290 -2.30 26.09 -32.34
N VAL A 291 -1.55 27.19 -32.30
CA VAL A 291 -0.12 27.18 -31.94
C VAL A 291 0.04 27.03 -30.43
N VAL A 292 -0.89 27.59 -29.65
CA VAL A 292 -0.96 27.37 -28.20
C VAL A 292 -1.21 25.91 -27.89
N ALA A 293 -2.21 25.27 -28.51
CA ALA A 293 -2.50 23.86 -28.30
C ALA A 293 -1.26 22.97 -28.54
N ASP A 294 -0.54 23.20 -29.65
CA ASP A 294 0.70 22.48 -29.97
C ASP A 294 1.88 22.84 -29.03
N LEU A 295 1.95 24.10 -28.58
CA LEU A 295 2.94 24.53 -27.58
C LEU A 295 2.74 23.79 -26.25
N VAL A 296 1.50 23.49 -25.86
CA VAL A 296 1.21 22.71 -24.65
C VAL A 296 1.51 21.23 -24.83
N GLU A 297 1.03 20.66 -25.95
CA GLU A 297 1.13 19.23 -26.20
C GLU A 297 2.58 18.79 -26.49
N HIS A 298 3.31 19.57 -27.29
CA HIS A 298 4.63 19.20 -27.81
C HIS A 298 5.72 20.22 -27.43
N GLY A 299 5.42 21.52 -27.46
CA GLY A 299 6.41 22.57 -27.26
C GLY A 299 6.94 22.71 -25.83
N ALA A 300 6.13 22.41 -24.82
CA ALA A 300 6.49 22.56 -23.41
C ALA A 300 7.65 21.64 -23.00
N HIS A 301 7.70 20.44 -23.56
CA HIS A 301 8.80 19.49 -23.32
C HIS A 301 10.08 19.96 -24.02
N ALA A 302 9.99 20.32 -25.31
CA ALA A 302 11.13 20.81 -26.09
C ALA A 302 11.76 22.07 -25.48
N LEU A 303 10.94 23.00 -24.98
CA LEU A 303 11.40 24.21 -24.30
C LEU A 303 12.08 23.88 -22.97
N ARG A 304 11.54 22.91 -22.19
CA ARG A 304 12.16 22.48 -20.93
C ARG A 304 13.51 21.80 -21.15
N GLU A 305 13.65 20.97 -22.17
CA GLU A 305 14.94 20.36 -22.55
C GLU A 305 15.97 21.41 -22.96
N ALA A 306 15.52 22.50 -23.59
CA ALA A 306 16.35 23.65 -23.92
C ALA A 306 16.63 24.60 -22.73
N GLY A 307 16.20 24.25 -21.51
CA GLY A 307 16.41 25.06 -20.30
C GLY A 307 15.49 26.27 -20.19
N VAL A 308 14.39 26.32 -20.94
CA VAL A 308 13.41 27.41 -20.94
C VAL A 308 12.18 26.99 -20.15
N ARG A 309 11.77 27.81 -19.17
CA ARG A 309 10.59 27.53 -18.35
C ARG A 309 9.35 28.16 -18.97
N LEU A 310 8.33 27.36 -19.25
CA LEU A 310 7.02 27.83 -19.69
C LEU A 310 6.06 27.89 -18.49
N LEU A 311 5.43 29.05 -18.27
CA LEU A 311 4.35 29.25 -17.30
C LEU A 311 3.01 29.33 -18.03
N LEU A 312 2.05 28.54 -17.55
CA LEU A 312 0.72 28.43 -18.11
C LEU A 312 -0.30 29.19 -17.25
N PRO A 313 -1.43 29.65 -17.81
CA PRO A 313 -2.49 30.30 -17.05
C PRO A 313 -3.02 29.43 -15.91
N ARG A 314 -3.49 30.07 -14.82
CA ARG A 314 -4.01 29.37 -13.62
C ARG A 314 -5.28 28.54 -13.89
N ALA A 315 -6.03 28.85 -14.96
CA ALA A 315 -7.32 28.20 -15.27
C ALA A 315 -7.21 26.90 -16.07
N TRP A 316 -6.01 26.45 -16.47
CA TRP A 316 -5.85 25.17 -17.16
C TRP A 316 -5.90 23.98 -16.21
N SER A 317 -7.13 23.61 -15.84
CA SER A 317 -7.40 22.29 -15.28
C SER A 317 -7.45 21.27 -16.43
N ILE A 318 -6.44 20.41 -16.53
CA ILE A 318 -6.53 19.21 -17.36
C ILE A 318 -7.57 18.33 -16.69
N THR A 319 -8.78 18.32 -17.24
CA THR A 319 -9.88 17.61 -16.61
C THR A 319 -10.45 16.58 -17.57
N ALA A 320 -10.30 15.32 -17.22
CA ALA A 320 -10.84 14.23 -18.02
C ALA A 320 -12.38 14.32 -18.04
N PRO A 321 -13.01 14.13 -19.21
CA PRO A 321 -14.47 14.02 -19.28
C PRO A 321 -14.94 12.80 -18.49
N THR A 322 -16.03 12.94 -17.75
CA THR A 322 -16.68 11.88 -16.96
C THR A 322 -18.15 11.78 -17.32
N VAL A 323 -18.75 10.61 -17.15
CA VAL A 323 -20.21 10.44 -17.26
C VAL A 323 -20.78 10.19 -15.86
N ARG A 324 -21.94 10.76 -15.58
CA ARG A 324 -22.74 10.53 -14.37
C ARG A 324 -24.05 9.88 -14.77
N LEU A 325 -24.53 8.91 -13.98
CA LEU A 325 -25.83 8.29 -14.18
C LEU A 325 -26.79 8.80 -13.09
N ARG A 326 -27.95 9.31 -13.48
CA ARG A 326 -29.04 9.64 -12.55
C ARG A 326 -30.18 8.66 -12.75
N VAL A 327 -30.65 8.06 -11.67
CA VAL A 327 -31.76 7.11 -11.64
C VAL A 327 -32.85 7.66 -10.73
N GLU A 328 -34.05 7.84 -11.27
CA GLU A 328 -35.18 8.40 -10.54
C GLU A 328 -36.28 7.34 -10.42
N GLY A 329 -36.60 6.97 -9.17
CA GLY A 329 -37.76 6.13 -8.88
C GLY A 329 -39.01 6.98 -8.75
N ALA A 330 -40.08 6.64 -9.47
CA ALA A 330 -41.37 7.31 -9.31
C ALA A 330 -41.88 7.20 -7.85
N ALA A 331 -42.47 8.27 -7.30
CA ALA A 331 -43.05 8.24 -5.97
C ALA A 331 -44.24 7.26 -5.93
N VAL A 332 -44.09 6.14 -5.23
CA VAL A 332 -45.17 5.17 -5.05
C VAL A 332 -45.94 5.52 -3.78
N ALA A 333 -47.27 5.52 -3.85
CA ALA A 333 -48.12 5.72 -2.68
C ALA A 333 -47.89 4.58 -1.68
N ALA A 334 -47.79 4.90 -0.39
CA ALA A 334 -47.43 3.99 0.70
C ALA A 334 -48.29 2.72 0.86
N ALA A 335 -49.36 2.56 0.06
CA ALA A 335 -50.27 1.42 0.08
C ALA A 335 -49.91 0.27 -0.88
N GLU A 336 -49.06 0.48 -1.90
CA GLU A 336 -48.57 -0.61 -2.78
C GLU A 336 -47.17 -1.05 -2.35
N SER A 337 -47.12 -1.91 -1.33
CA SER A 337 -45.93 -2.25 -0.53
C SER A 337 -44.88 -3.19 -1.19
N THR A 338 -44.88 -3.31 -2.52
CA THR A 338 -43.93 -4.18 -3.25
C THR A 338 -43.29 -3.49 -4.45
N VAL A 339 -42.53 -2.42 -4.21
CA VAL A 339 -41.67 -1.82 -5.22
C VAL A 339 -40.27 -2.43 -5.09
N GLY A 340 -40.07 -3.56 -5.77
CA GLY A 340 -38.80 -4.27 -5.82
C GLY A 340 -38.06 -4.03 -7.14
N LEU A 341 -37.25 -5.01 -7.58
CA LEU A 341 -36.60 -5.00 -8.90
C LEU A 341 -37.53 -4.75 -10.11
N ARG A 342 -38.83 -5.04 -9.97
CA ARG A 342 -39.85 -4.83 -11.00
C ARG A 342 -40.42 -3.40 -10.99
N GLY A 343 -40.05 -2.58 -10.02
CA GLY A 343 -40.43 -1.17 -9.94
C GLY A 343 -39.86 -0.42 -11.14
N LEU A 344 -40.68 0.48 -11.69
CA LEU A 344 -40.30 1.33 -12.80
C LEU A 344 -39.38 2.46 -12.33
N VAL A 345 -38.34 2.71 -13.12
CA VAL A 345 -37.36 3.78 -12.92
C VAL A 345 -37.15 4.50 -14.24
N SER A 346 -36.94 5.81 -14.19
CA SER A 346 -36.35 6.57 -15.29
C SER A 346 -34.86 6.75 -15.02
N TYR A 347 -34.06 6.83 -16.07
CA TYR A 347 -32.63 7.10 -15.93
C TYR A 347 -32.15 8.04 -17.02
N ARG A 348 -31.07 8.77 -16.74
CA ARG A 348 -30.40 9.64 -17.71
C ARG A 348 -28.90 9.66 -17.48
N TRP A 349 -28.17 9.62 -18.58
CA TRP A 349 -26.73 9.84 -18.57
C TRP A 349 -26.41 11.32 -18.73
N GLU A 350 -25.44 11.81 -17.97
CA GLU A 350 -25.01 13.20 -17.98
C GLU A 350 -23.50 13.26 -18.22
N LEU A 351 -23.07 14.07 -19.18
CA LEU A 351 -21.65 14.31 -19.44
C LEU A 351 -21.17 15.46 -18.56
N ALA A 352 -20.06 15.26 -17.85
CA ALA A 352 -19.43 16.27 -17.01
C ALA A 352 -17.94 16.44 -17.35
N VAL A 353 -17.46 17.67 -17.32
CA VAL A 353 -16.03 17.99 -17.38
C VAL A 353 -15.68 18.68 -16.06
N GLY A 354 -14.96 17.96 -15.20
CA GLY A 354 -14.76 18.36 -13.80
C GLY A 354 -16.07 18.38 -13.03
N GLU A 355 -16.39 19.53 -12.45
CA GLU A 355 -17.64 19.74 -11.72
C GLU A 355 -18.80 20.23 -12.61
N HIS A 356 -18.53 20.56 -13.87
CA HIS A 356 -19.54 21.14 -14.76
C HIS A 356 -20.26 20.06 -15.56
N VAL A 357 -21.54 19.85 -15.28
CA VAL A 357 -22.44 19.06 -16.13
C VAL A 357 -22.77 19.87 -17.39
N LEU A 358 -22.52 19.28 -18.55
CA LEU A 358 -22.68 19.91 -19.85
C LEU A 358 -24.14 19.84 -20.33
N THR A 359 -24.64 20.96 -20.84
CA THR A 359 -25.91 21.04 -21.56
C THR A 359 -25.79 20.44 -22.96
N ALA A 360 -26.91 20.09 -23.58
CA ALA A 360 -26.92 19.59 -24.97
C ALA A 360 -26.26 20.59 -25.96
N ALA A 361 -26.48 21.90 -25.76
CA ALA A 361 -25.89 22.95 -26.59
C ALA A 361 -24.37 23.13 -26.36
N GLU A 362 -23.88 22.95 -25.13
CA GLU A 362 -22.43 22.93 -24.83
C GLU A 362 -21.79 21.67 -25.43
N MET A 363 -22.45 20.51 -25.32
CA MET A 363 -22.00 19.24 -25.88
C MET A 363 -21.86 19.28 -27.41
N SER A 364 -22.83 19.85 -28.13
CA SER A 364 -22.75 20.01 -29.60
C SER A 364 -21.62 20.94 -30.03
N ARG A 365 -21.35 22.01 -29.27
CA ARG A 365 -20.22 22.92 -29.53
C ARG A 365 -18.88 22.19 -29.35
N LEU A 366 -18.75 21.40 -28.29
CA LEU A 366 -17.55 20.62 -27.99
C LEU A 366 -17.26 19.51 -29.02
N ILE A 367 -18.28 18.83 -29.55
CA ILE A 367 -18.12 17.82 -30.61
C ILE A 367 -17.58 18.47 -31.90
N THR A 368 -17.95 19.73 -32.16
CA THR A 368 -17.60 20.44 -33.40
C THR A 368 -16.21 21.09 -33.32
N ALA A 369 -15.72 21.39 -32.11
CA ALA A 369 -14.39 21.92 -31.87
C ALA A 369 -13.31 20.91 -32.29
N LYS A 370 -12.36 21.33 -33.14
CA LYS A 370 -11.23 20.52 -33.61
C LYS A 370 -9.97 20.65 -32.73
N SER A 371 -10.14 21.20 -31.52
CA SER A 371 -9.07 21.56 -30.59
C SER A 371 -9.33 20.87 -29.25
N ASP A 372 -8.27 20.40 -28.60
CA ASP A 372 -8.33 19.87 -27.22
C ASP A 372 -8.49 20.98 -26.17
N LEU A 373 -8.41 22.24 -26.59
CA LEU A 373 -8.65 23.42 -25.76
C LEU A 373 -9.98 24.06 -26.18
N VAL A 374 -10.95 24.11 -25.26
CA VAL A 374 -12.29 24.65 -25.51
C VAL A 374 -12.73 25.59 -24.39
N GLN A 375 -13.44 26.66 -24.72
CA GLN A 375 -13.98 27.60 -23.74
C GLN A 375 -15.33 27.13 -23.20
N LEU A 376 -15.40 26.89 -21.89
CA LEU A 376 -16.62 26.52 -21.15
C LEU A 376 -16.97 27.63 -20.15
N ARG A 377 -18.10 28.30 -20.40
CA ARG A 377 -18.65 29.36 -19.52
C ARG A 377 -17.65 30.47 -19.15
N GLY A 378 -16.73 30.78 -20.07
CA GLY A 378 -15.71 31.81 -19.89
C GLY A 378 -14.33 31.28 -19.46
N GLU A 379 -14.22 30.00 -19.09
CA GLU A 379 -12.95 29.37 -18.68
C GLU A 379 -12.42 28.42 -19.78
N TRP A 380 -11.11 28.42 -20.02
CA TRP A 380 -10.48 27.53 -21.00
C TRP A 380 -10.12 26.18 -20.35
N VAL A 381 -10.72 25.09 -20.85
CA VAL A 381 -10.48 23.73 -20.33
C VAL A 381 -9.81 22.88 -21.39
N GLN A 382 -8.77 22.14 -20.99
CA GLN A 382 -8.12 21.15 -21.84
C GLN A 382 -8.75 19.77 -21.62
N ALA A 383 -9.43 19.24 -22.64
CA ALA A 383 -10.07 17.93 -22.62
C ALA A 383 -9.80 17.17 -23.92
N ASP A 384 -9.51 15.87 -23.82
CA ASP A 384 -9.32 15.01 -24.98
C ASP A 384 -10.59 14.98 -25.85
N HIS A 385 -10.53 15.63 -27.02
CA HIS A 385 -11.66 15.74 -27.94
C HIS A 385 -12.19 14.38 -28.40
N LYS A 386 -11.34 13.34 -28.47
CA LYS A 386 -11.76 11.97 -28.86
C LYS A 386 -12.54 11.30 -27.74
N ALA A 387 -12.09 11.44 -26.50
CA ALA A 387 -12.79 10.93 -25.33
C ALA A 387 -14.13 11.67 -25.14
N LEU A 388 -14.13 12.99 -25.30
CA LEU A 388 -15.32 13.83 -25.18
C LEU A 388 -16.35 13.53 -26.28
N ALA A 389 -15.93 13.38 -27.54
CA ALA A 389 -16.82 13.00 -28.64
C ALA A 389 -17.36 11.57 -28.50
N ALA A 390 -16.60 10.65 -27.90
CA ALA A 390 -17.10 9.31 -27.56
C ALA A 390 -18.15 9.37 -26.45
N ALA A 391 -17.89 10.14 -25.38
CA ALA A 391 -18.80 10.34 -24.27
C ALA A 391 -20.13 10.98 -24.72
N ALA A 392 -20.03 12.02 -25.54
CA ALA A 392 -21.19 12.74 -26.03
C ALA A 392 -22.07 11.86 -26.94
N ARG A 393 -21.45 11.05 -27.82
CA ARG A 393 -22.18 10.05 -28.61
C ARG A 393 -22.85 9.00 -27.74
N TYR A 394 -22.19 8.55 -26.68
CA TYR A 394 -22.75 7.60 -25.73
C TYR A 394 -23.98 8.20 -25.01
N VAL A 395 -23.86 9.41 -24.46
CA VAL A 395 -24.99 10.09 -23.80
C VAL A 395 -26.14 10.33 -24.78
N ALA A 396 -25.85 10.78 -26.00
CA ALA A 396 -26.87 11.01 -27.03
C ALA A 396 -27.61 9.71 -27.41
N ALA A 397 -26.92 8.57 -27.47
CA ALA A 397 -27.53 7.27 -27.75
C ALA A 397 -28.45 6.76 -26.62
N HIS A 398 -28.31 7.29 -25.39
CA HIS A 398 -29.09 6.89 -24.22
C HIS A 398 -29.96 8.04 -23.69
N THR A 399 -30.57 8.79 -24.61
CA THR A 399 -31.52 9.88 -24.30
C THR A 399 -32.96 9.39 -24.12
N ASP A 400 -33.24 8.10 -24.37
CA ASP A 400 -34.54 7.51 -24.10
C ASP A 400 -34.77 7.46 -22.58
N THR A 401 -35.77 8.21 -22.13
CA THR A 401 -36.16 8.32 -20.72
C THR A 401 -37.38 7.45 -20.40
N SER A 402 -37.75 6.55 -21.32
CA SER A 402 -38.84 5.60 -21.12
C SER A 402 -38.63 4.82 -19.81
N PRO A 403 -39.66 4.71 -18.95
CA PRO A 403 -39.53 3.97 -17.70
C PRO A 403 -39.22 2.49 -17.98
N ILE A 404 -38.12 2.00 -17.42
CA ILE A 404 -37.76 0.57 -17.45
C ILE A 404 -37.79 0.00 -16.04
N THR A 405 -37.75 -1.33 -15.90
CA THR A 405 -37.62 -1.91 -14.56
C THR A 405 -36.20 -1.71 -14.03
N LEU A 406 -36.05 -1.62 -12.70
CA LEU A 406 -34.71 -1.54 -12.09
C LEU A 406 -33.86 -2.76 -12.46
N ALA A 407 -34.44 -3.96 -12.58
CA ALA A 407 -33.72 -5.15 -13.05
C ALA A 407 -33.17 -4.99 -14.47
N ASP A 408 -33.95 -4.38 -15.37
CA ASP A 408 -33.52 -4.14 -16.75
C ASP A 408 -32.37 -3.12 -16.78
N LEU A 409 -32.46 -2.03 -16.02
CA LEU A 409 -31.40 -1.03 -15.90
C LEU A 409 -30.09 -1.64 -15.39
N LEU A 410 -30.16 -2.40 -14.30
CA LEU A 410 -28.98 -3.08 -13.75
C LEU A 410 -28.43 -4.11 -14.75
N GLY A 411 -29.31 -4.78 -15.50
CA GLY A 411 -28.94 -5.70 -16.57
C GLY A 411 -28.27 -5.03 -17.78
N GLU A 412 -28.68 -3.82 -18.15
CA GLU A 412 -28.04 -2.99 -19.19
C GLU A 412 -26.63 -2.59 -18.75
N LEU A 413 -26.48 -2.08 -17.51
CA LEU A 413 -25.19 -1.71 -16.94
C LEU A 413 -24.19 -2.89 -16.87
N VAL A 414 -24.68 -4.12 -16.76
CA VAL A 414 -23.87 -5.35 -16.80
C VAL A 414 -23.45 -5.74 -18.22
N ARG A 415 -24.33 -5.53 -19.21
CA ARG A 415 -24.12 -5.96 -20.61
C ARG A 415 -23.26 -4.98 -21.41
N GLU A 416 -23.49 -3.69 -21.19
CA GLU A 416 -22.85 -2.62 -21.95
C GLU A 416 -21.39 -2.45 -21.59
N ARG A 417 -20.63 -1.80 -22.47
CA ARG A 417 -19.26 -1.39 -22.20
C ARG A 417 -19.20 0.11 -22.47
N VAL A 418 -18.98 0.89 -21.43
CA VAL A 418 -18.71 2.32 -21.58
C VAL A 418 -17.24 2.46 -21.95
N ASP A 419 -16.96 2.45 -23.26
CA ASP A 419 -15.61 2.57 -23.76
C ASP A 419 -15.11 4.02 -23.58
N ARG A 420 -13.93 4.15 -22.95
CA ARG A 420 -13.07 5.36 -22.92
C ARG A 420 -13.48 6.54 -22.05
N VAL A 421 -14.58 6.48 -21.28
CA VAL A 421 -15.01 7.61 -20.45
C VAL A 421 -15.34 7.16 -19.03
N PRO A 422 -14.69 7.73 -17.99
CA PRO A 422 -14.94 7.33 -16.62
C PRO A 422 -16.34 7.64 -16.12
N ILE A 423 -16.96 6.66 -15.48
CA ILE A 423 -18.20 6.89 -14.73
C ILE A 423 -17.82 7.44 -13.36
N ALA A 424 -18.10 8.73 -13.12
CA ALA A 424 -17.68 9.41 -11.89
C ALA A 424 -18.64 9.18 -10.73
N ALA A 425 -19.95 9.12 -11.00
CA ALA A 425 -20.97 8.97 -9.97
C ALA A 425 -22.25 8.34 -10.52
N VAL A 426 -22.97 7.65 -9.64
CA VAL A 426 -24.36 7.26 -9.86
C VAL A 426 -25.21 7.83 -8.73
N THR A 427 -26.27 8.54 -9.07
CA THR A 427 -27.16 9.21 -8.11
C THR A 427 -28.57 8.62 -8.22
N THR A 428 -29.20 8.37 -7.08
CA THR A 428 -30.53 7.76 -6.99
C THR A 428 -31.50 8.67 -6.24
N THR A 429 -32.76 8.69 -6.66
CA THR A 429 -33.84 9.42 -5.98
C THR A 429 -35.11 8.56 -5.87
N GLY A 430 -36.05 8.97 -5.02
CA GLY A 430 -37.31 8.25 -4.79
C GLY A 430 -37.10 6.92 -4.07
N TRP A 431 -37.93 5.92 -4.37
CA TRP A 431 -37.85 4.59 -3.72
C TRP A 431 -36.52 3.87 -3.98
N VAL A 432 -35.85 4.17 -5.09
CA VAL A 432 -34.53 3.60 -5.43
C VAL A 432 -33.47 4.12 -4.46
N ALA A 433 -33.60 5.35 -3.95
CA ALA A 433 -32.67 5.87 -2.94
C ALA A 433 -32.71 5.02 -1.66
N GLU A 434 -33.88 4.55 -1.22
CA GLU A 434 -34.02 3.67 -0.04
C GLU A 434 -33.27 2.33 -0.22
N LEU A 435 -33.22 1.79 -1.44
CA LEU A 435 -32.50 0.56 -1.73
C LEU A 435 -30.96 0.76 -1.70
N PHE A 436 -30.49 1.95 -2.07
CA PHE A 436 -29.07 2.29 -2.12
C PHE A 436 -28.54 2.97 -0.84
N ASP A 437 -29.43 3.50 0.01
CA ASP A 437 -29.09 4.10 1.30
C ASP A 437 -29.04 3.03 2.41
N ARG A 438 -27.84 2.50 2.63
CA ARG A 438 -27.58 1.39 3.56
C ARG A 438 -27.49 1.85 5.02
N GLU A 439 -27.34 3.15 5.25
CA GLU A 439 -27.09 3.72 6.58
C GLU A 439 -28.32 4.43 7.15
N HIS A 440 -29.16 4.99 6.28
CA HIS A 440 -30.34 5.76 6.66
C HIS A 440 -31.58 5.21 5.92
N ALA A 441 -32.10 4.09 6.38
CA ALA A 441 -33.47 3.71 6.03
C ALA A 441 -34.41 4.83 6.50
N VAL A 442 -35.31 5.26 5.62
CA VAL A 442 -36.25 6.38 5.87
C VAL A 442 -37.13 6.10 7.10
N GLU A 443 -37.39 4.83 7.42
CA GLU A 443 -38.09 4.38 8.64
C GLU A 443 -37.39 3.19 9.32
N PRO A 444 -36.85 3.35 10.55
CA PRO A 444 -36.23 2.26 11.30
C PRO A 444 -37.25 1.19 11.75
N VAL A 445 -36.91 -0.08 11.59
CA VAL A 445 -37.70 -1.19 12.16
C VAL A 445 -37.48 -1.26 13.67
N ALA A 446 -38.56 -1.28 14.45
CA ALA A 446 -38.48 -1.48 15.91
C ALA A 446 -37.98 -2.89 16.26
N ALA A 447 -37.24 -3.00 17.36
CA ALA A 447 -36.79 -4.30 17.85
C ALA A 447 -38.01 -5.19 18.20
N PRO A 448 -38.09 -6.44 17.70
CA PRO A 448 -39.27 -7.30 17.90
C PRO A 448 -39.47 -7.67 19.37
N ALA A 449 -40.72 -7.69 19.85
CA ALA A 449 -41.03 -7.92 21.26
C ALA A 449 -40.70 -9.36 21.74
N GLY A 450 -40.78 -10.32 20.82
CA GLY A 450 -40.46 -11.73 21.02
C GLY A 450 -38.96 -12.02 21.06
N LEU A 451 -38.11 -11.05 20.66
CA LEU A 451 -36.66 -11.20 20.71
C LEU A 451 -36.16 -10.98 22.15
N LYS A 452 -35.63 -12.02 22.78
CA LYS A 452 -35.04 -11.99 24.13
C LYS A 452 -33.57 -11.54 24.09
N ALA A 453 -33.31 -10.45 23.36
CA ALA A 453 -31.99 -9.83 23.23
C ALA A 453 -32.12 -8.33 22.99
N GLN A 454 -31.19 -7.54 23.52
CA GLN A 454 -31.09 -6.13 23.20
C GLN A 454 -30.16 -5.95 21.99
N LEU A 455 -30.73 -5.55 20.85
CA LEU A 455 -29.95 -5.24 19.65
C LEU A 455 -29.13 -3.96 19.84
N ARG A 456 -27.87 -4.00 19.43
CA ARG A 456 -27.03 -2.79 19.32
C ARG A 456 -27.50 -1.91 18.16
N PRO A 457 -27.16 -0.61 18.13
CA PRO A 457 -27.59 0.30 17.07
C PRO A 457 -27.28 -0.20 15.65
N TYR A 458 -26.07 -0.73 15.42
CA TYR A 458 -25.73 -1.31 14.13
C TYR A 458 -26.57 -2.57 13.84
N GLN A 459 -26.82 -3.45 14.82
CA GLN A 459 -27.65 -4.64 14.61
C GLN A 459 -29.10 -4.27 14.27
N LEU A 460 -29.63 -3.19 14.85
CA LEU A 460 -30.95 -2.65 14.53
C LEU A 460 -30.99 -2.06 13.10
N ARG A 461 -29.94 -1.35 12.68
CA ARG A 461 -29.79 -0.91 11.27
C ARG A 461 -29.73 -2.12 10.33
N GLY A 462 -29.00 -3.16 10.70
CA GLY A 462 -28.91 -4.40 9.92
C GLY A 462 -30.24 -5.16 9.83
N LEU A 463 -31.01 -5.21 10.92
CA LEU A 463 -32.39 -5.73 10.92
C LEU A 463 -33.28 -4.91 9.97
N THR A 464 -33.21 -3.59 10.07
CA THR A 464 -34.00 -2.68 9.21
C THR A 464 -33.67 -2.92 7.73
N TRP A 465 -32.38 -2.96 7.39
CA TRP A 465 -31.93 -3.27 6.02
C TRP A 465 -32.42 -4.64 5.55
N LEU A 466 -32.26 -5.69 6.36
CA LEU A 466 -32.73 -7.04 6.01
C LEU A 466 -34.25 -7.09 5.80
N ALA A 467 -35.04 -6.37 6.62
CA ALA A 467 -36.48 -6.28 6.48
C ALA A 467 -36.87 -5.54 5.18
N THR A 468 -36.18 -4.44 4.83
CA THR A 468 -36.35 -3.74 3.56
C THR A 468 -36.05 -4.65 2.37
N MET A 469 -34.95 -5.40 2.39
CA MET A 469 -34.61 -6.37 1.33
C MET A 469 -35.68 -7.44 1.17
N SER A 470 -36.16 -8.00 2.29
CA SER A 470 -37.26 -8.97 2.30
C SER A 470 -38.55 -8.39 1.71
N ARG A 471 -38.95 -7.18 2.12
CA ARG A 471 -40.14 -6.48 1.61
C ARG A 471 -40.05 -6.21 0.11
N MET A 472 -38.90 -5.76 -0.37
CA MET A 472 -38.64 -5.49 -1.79
C MET A 472 -38.45 -6.77 -2.63
N GLY A 473 -38.43 -7.95 -2.01
CA GLY A 473 -38.20 -9.22 -2.71
C GLY A 473 -36.79 -9.36 -3.28
N CYS A 474 -35.83 -8.60 -2.75
CA CYS A 474 -34.43 -8.62 -3.16
C CYS A 474 -33.64 -9.55 -2.24
N GLY A 475 -32.77 -10.39 -2.79
CA GLY A 475 -31.83 -11.15 -1.97
C GLY A 475 -30.73 -10.27 -1.36
N ALA A 476 -30.05 -10.79 -0.34
CA ALA A 476 -29.12 -10.01 0.47
C ALA A 476 -27.88 -10.80 0.90
N ILE A 477 -26.74 -10.12 1.02
CA ILE A 477 -25.48 -10.66 1.54
C ILE A 477 -25.11 -9.88 2.80
N LEU A 478 -25.28 -10.49 3.96
CA LEU A 478 -24.83 -9.92 5.24
C LEU A 478 -23.38 -10.37 5.49
N ALA A 479 -22.46 -9.47 5.18
CA ALA A 479 -21.02 -9.67 5.20
C ALA A 479 -20.33 -8.96 6.37
N ASP A 480 -21.04 -8.79 7.50
CA ASP A 480 -20.47 -8.30 8.74
C ASP A 480 -19.28 -9.14 9.21
N ASP A 481 -18.26 -8.49 9.78
CA ASP A 481 -17.16 -9.15 10.46
C ASP A 481 -17.66 -10.18 11.46
N MET A 482 -16.90 -11.26 11.59
CA MET A 482 -17.33 -12.35 12.42
C MET A 482 -17.37 -11.95 13.88
N GLY A 483 -18.53 -12.12 14.53
CA GLY A 483 -18.70 -11.75 15.93
C GLY A 483 -19.57 -10.51 16.13
N LEU A 484 -19.92 -9.79 15.06
CA LEU A 484 -20.91 -8.70 15.09
C LEU A 484 -22.36 -9.18 15.32
N GLY A 485 -22.60 -10.49 15.37
CA GLY A 485 -23.93 -11.05 15.63
C GLY A 485 -24.81 -11.12 14.39
N LYS A 486 -24.33 -11.75 13.31
CA LYS A 486 -25.16 -12.07 12.14
C LYS A 486 -26.34 -12.98 12.49
N THR A 487 -26.09 -13.98 13.35
CA THR A 487 -27.11 -14.93 13.83
C THR A 487 -28.28 -14.23 14.53
N VAL A 488 -28.01 -13.35 15.50
CA VAL A 488 -29.07 -12.60 16.20
C VAL A 488 -29.84 -11.67 15.26
N GLN A 489 -29.21 -11.08 14.25
CA GLN A 489 -29.89 -10.24 13.25
C GLN A 489 -30.87 -11.05 12.39
N VAL A 490 -30.48 -12.28 11.98
CA VAL A 490 -31.39 -13.18 11.24
C VAL A 490 -32.53 -13.66 12.12
N LEU A 491 -32.26 -14.03 13.37
CA LEU A 491 -33.32 -14.42 14.31
C LEU A 491 -34.29 -13.25 14.56
N ALA A 492 -33.77 -12.03 14.71
CA ALA A 492 -34.59 -10.83 14.85
C ALA A 492 -35.50 -10.61 13.63
N LEU A 493 -34.98 -10.82 12.42
CA LEU A 493 -35.77 -10.74 11.19
C LEU A 493 -36.94 -11.73 11.18
N LEU A 494 -36.68 -13.00 11.56
CA LEU A 494 -37.74 -14.03 11.63
C LEU A 494 -38.81 -13.69 12.67
N VAL A 495 -38.41 -13.19 13.84
CA VAL A 495 -39.35 -12.76 14.88
C VAL A 495 -40.16 -11.55 14.40
N HIS A 496 -39.50 -10.56 13.79
CA HIS A 496 -40.14 -9.37 13.22
C HIS A 496 -41.24 -9.75 12.20
N GLU A 497 -40.92 -10.59 11.22
CA GLU A 497 -41.86 -10.99 10.18
C GLU A 497 -43.04 -11.80 10.75
N ARG A 498 -42.79 -12.62 11.78
CA ARG A 498 -43.84 -13.37 12.46
C ARG A 498 -44.78 -12.45 13.25
N GLU A 499 -44.25 -11.42 13.90
CA GLU A 499 -45.05 -10.43 14.62
C GLU A 499 -45.86 -9.55 13.66
N ALA A 500 -45.24 -9.10 12.57
CA ALA A 500 -45.93 -8.34 11.52
C ALA A 500 -47.10 -9.12 10.91
N ALA A 501 -46.89 -10.41 10.59
CA ALA A 501 -47.95 -11.28 10.07
C ALA A 501 -49.10 -11.53 11.07
N ARG A 502 -48.82 -11.51 12.38
CA ARG A 502 -49.85 -11.62 13.43
C ARG A 502 -50.63 -10.32 13.63
N ALA A 503 -49.98 -9.18 13.42
CA ALA A 503 -50.61 -7.87 13.54
C ALA A 503 -51.56 -7.57 12.37
N ASP A 504 -51.27 -8.13 11.19
CA ASP A 504 -52.13 -8.04 10.02
C ASP A 504 -53.33 -9.00 10.16
N GLN A 505 -54.53 -8.45 10.38
CA GLN A 505 -55.75 -9.23 10.61
C GLN A 505 -56.20 -9.94 9.32
N GLY A 506 -55.65 -11.13 9.08
CA GLY A 506 -55.82 -11.91 7.86
C GLY A 506 -54.51 -12.37 7.20
N GLY A 507 -53.36 -11.92 7.72
CA GLY A 507 -52.04 -12.31 7.24
C GLY A 507 -51.76 -13.80 7.49
N ALA A 508 -51.37 -14.52 6.43
CA ALA A 508 -50.85 -15.88 6.57
C ALA A 508 -49.51 -15.83 7.33
N ALA A 509 -49.27 -16.80 8.22
CA ALA A 509 -47.98 -16.93 8.87
C ALA A 509 -46.85 -17.04 7.82
N PRO A 510 -45.66 -16.46 8.07
CA PRO A 510 -44.54 -16.59 7.15
C PRO A 510 -44.22 -18.07 6.89
N ARG A 511 -43.90 -18.39 5.63
CA ARG A 511 -43.45 -19.73 5.26
C ARG A 511 -42.11 -20.05 5.95
N PRO A 512 -41.74 -21.33 6.12
CA PRO A 512 -40.52 -21.69 6.85
C PRO A 512 -39.26 -21.13 6.21
N THR A 513 -38.23 -20.91 7.03
CA THR A 513 -36.87 -20.56 6.59
C THR A 513 -35.96 -21.78 6.62
N LEU A 514 -35.26 -22.05 5.51
CA LEU A 514 -34.19 -23.05 5.44
C LEU A 514 -32.85 -22.39 5.73
N LEU A 515 -32.19 -22.79 6.81
CA LEU A 515 -30.82 -22.41 7.14
C LEU A 515 -29.87 -23.55 6.80
N VAL A 516 -28.91 -23.27 5.92
CA VAL A 516 -27.83 -24.19 5.56
C VAL A 516 -26.54 -23.66 6.16
N CYS A 517 -25.89 -24.45 7.00
CA CYS A 517 -24.67 -24.04 7.68
C CYS A 517 -23.63 -25.18 7.76
N PRO A 518 -22.37 -24.90 8.10
CA PRO A 518 -21.41 -25.96 8.40
C PRO A 518 -21.89 -26.81 9.58
N MET A 519 -21.60 -28.12 9.58
CA MET A 519 -22.05 -29.03 10.66
C MET A 519 -21.69 -28.44 12.04
N SER A 520 -20.47 -27.93 12.15
CA SER A 520 -19.91 -27.37 13.37
C SER A 520 -20.71 -26.23 14.00
N VAL A 521 -21.57 -25.52 13.27
CA VAL A 521 -22.35 -24.38 13.79
C VAL A 521 -23.83 -24.69 13.97
N VAL A 522 -24.30 -25.88 13.57
CA VAL A 522 -25.69 -26.32 13.76
C VAL A 522 -26.12 -26.22 15.23
N GLY A 523 -25.26 -26.69 16.14
CA GLY A 523 -25.53 -26.60 17.58
C GLY A 523 -25.57 -25.16 18.10
N ASN A 524 -24.76 -24.27 17.53
CA ASN A 524 -24.75 -22.86 17.89
C ASN A 524 -26.06 -22.18 17.51
N TRP A 525 -26.55 -22.39 16.28
CA TRP A 525 -27.84 -21.87 15.85
C TRP A 525 -29.00 -22.37 16.71
N GLN A 526 -29.01 -23.65 17.07
CA GLN A 526 -30.03 -24.21 17.96
C GLN A 526 -30.03 -23.53 19.34
N ARG A 527 -28.84 -23.35 19.94
CA ARG A 527 -28.70 -22.67 21.25
C ARG A 527 -29.06 -21.19 21.18
N GLU A 528 -28.58 -20.47 20.16
CA GLU A 528 -28.88 -19.04 19.99
C GLU A 528 -30.36 -18.81 19.71
N ALA A 529 -31.01 -19.66 18.91
CA ALA A 529 -32.46 -19.59 18.70
C ALA A 529 -33.24 -19.84 20.00
N GLY A 530 -32.89 -20.88 20.77
CA GLY A 530 -33.52 -21.14 22.07
C GLY A 530 -33.31 -20.02 23.09
N ARG A 531 -32.16 -19.33 23.04
CA ARG A 531 -31.84 -18.20 23.93
C ARG A 531 -32.53 -16.90 23.52
N PHE A 532 -32.44 -16.53 22.26
CA PHE A 532 -32.85 -15.20 21.78
C PHE A 532 -34.26 -15.18 21.18
N ALA A 533 -34.76 -16.30 20.67
CA ALA A 533 -36.07 -16.41 20.04
C ALA A 533 -36.77 -17.73 20.45
N PRO A 534 -37.02 -17.93 21.77
CA PRO A 534 -37.52 -19.20 22.31
C PRO A 534 -38.87 -19.63 21.74
N ASP A 535 -39.66 -18.68 21.24
CA ASP A 535 -40.97 -18.95 20.67
C ASP A 535 -40.89 -19.46 19.22
N LEU A 536 -39.73 -19.40 18.55
CA LEU A 536 -39.56 -19.95 17.20
C LEU A 536 -39.40 -21.47 17.25
N ARG A 537 -40.15 -22.18 16.40
CA ARG A 537 -40.05 -23.63 16.26
C ARG A 537 -38.88 -23.99 15.35
N VAL A 538 -37.84 -24.59 15.94
CA VAL A 538 -36.60 -24.93 15.24
C VAL A 538 -36.51 -26.45 15.01
N LEU A 539 -36.42 -26.87 13.75
CA LEU A 539 -36.16 -28.25 13.35
C LEU A 539 -34.70 -28.41 12.90
N VAL A 540 -33.98 -29.38 13.47
CA VAL A 540 -32.64 -29.75 13.01
C VAL A 540 -32.73 -30.98 12.10
N HIS A 541 -32.61 -30.76 10.79
CA HIS A 541 -32.59 -31.84 9.79
C HIS A 541 -31.20 -32.45 9.66
N HIS A 542 -30.85 -33.35 10.58
CA HIS A 542 -29.54 -33.99 10.60
C HIS A 542 -29.58 -35.39 11.27
N GLY A 543 -28.73 -36.30 10.80
CA GLY A 543 -28.55 -37.63 11.39
C GLY A 543 -29.26 -38.77 10.64
N PRO A 544 -29.02 -40.03 11.05
CA PRO A 544 -29.56 -41.21 10.38
C PRO A 544 -31.07 -41.41 10.61
N GLY A 545 -31.63 -40.94 11.73
CA GLY A 545 -33.06 -40.99 12.03
C GLY A 545 -33.84 -39.74 11.64
N ARG A 546 -33.34 -38.94 10.69
CA ARG A 546 -34.07 -37.76 10.20
C ARG A 546 -35.27 -38.23 9.35
N GLY A 547 -36.44 -37.63 9.58
CA GLY A 547 -37.64 -37.92 8.80
C GLY A 547 -37.42 -37.67 7.31
N ALA A 548 -38.12 -38.43 6.47
CA ALA A 548 -38.07 -38.34 5.01
C ALA A 548 -39.47 -38.43 4.40
N GLY A 549 -39.66 -37.94 3.18
CA GLY A 549 -40.96 -37.92 2.53
C GLY A 549 -42.02 -37.17 3.36
N ALA A 550 -43.21 -37.75 3.51
CA ALA A 550 -44.34 -37.10 4.17
C ALA A 550 -44.07 -36.70 5.64
N GLU A 551 -43.23 -37.43 6.36
CA GLU A 551 -42.85 -37.09 7.74
C GLU A 551 -42.01 -35.80 7.77
N PHE A 552 -41.09 -35.65 6.80
CA PHE A 552 -40.31 -34.44 6.64
C PHE A 552 -41.21 -33.25 6.25
N ASP A 553 -42.12 -33.46 5.29
CA ASP A 553 -43.05 -32.43 4.82
C ASP A 553 -43.90 -31.86 5.98
N ALA A 554 -44.44 -32.74 6.84
CA ALA A 554 -45.20 -32.34 8.01
C ALA A 554 -44.34 -31.61 9.05
N ALA A 555 -43.10 -32.07 9.29
CA ALA A 555 -42.18 -31.45 10.23
C ALA A 555 -41.75 -30.04 9.76
N VAL A 556 -41.52 -29.85 8.46
CA VAL A 556 -41.19 -28.55 7.86
C VAL A 556 -42.38 -27.59 7.98
N ALA A 557 -43.59 -28.04 7.66
CA ALA A 557 -44.80 -27.21 7.76
C ALA A 557 -45.10 -26.75 9.20
N ALA A 558 -44.69 -27.54 10.20
CA ALA A 558 -44.83 -27.20 11.62
C ALA A 558 -43.68 -26.34 12.18
N SER A 559 -42.67 -26.01 11.38
CA SER A 559 -41.45 -25.31 11.83
C SER A 559 -41.38 -23.88 11.28
N ASP A 560 -40.72 -23.00 12.02
CA ASP A 560 -40.43 -21.63 11.55
C ASP A 560 -39.00 -21.58 10.94
N LEU A 561 -38.07 -22.35 11.51
CA LEU A 561 -36.67 -22.44 11.07
C LEU A 561 -36.23 -23.91 10.96
N VAL A 562 -35.73 -24.30 9.79
CA VAL A 562 -35.17 -25.63 9.53
C VAL A 562 -33.66 -25.52 9.31
N VAL A 563 -32.86 -26.16 10.16
CA VAL A 563 -31.40 -26.12 10.13
C VAL A 563 -30.85 -27.40 9.51
N THR A 564 -30.07 -27.29 8.44
CA THR A 564 -29.39 -28.39 7.76
C THR A 564 -27.93 -28.05 7.46
N THR A 565 -27.20 -29.01 6.88
CA THR A 565 -25.80 -28.84 6.48
C THR A 565 -25.63 -28.81 4.97
N TYR A 566 -24.55 -28.20 4.47
CA TYR A 566 -24.23 -28.19 3.04
C TYR A 566 -24.16 -29.58 2.41
N ALA A 567 -23.69 -30.58 3.17
CA ALA A 567 -23.62 -31.97 2.70
C ALA A 567 -25.03 -32.58 2.54
N LEU A 568 -25.92 -32.33 3.50
CA LEU A 568 -27.29 -32.82 3.46
C LEU A 568 -28.15 -32.05 2.45
N LEU A 569 -27.93 -30.74 2.27
CA LEU A 569 -28.54 -29.97 1.19
C LEU A 569 -28.32 -30.63 -0.18
N ALA A 570 -27.09 -31.07 -0.45
CA ALA A 570 -26.74 -31.71 -1.72
C ALA A 570 -27.26 -33.16 -1.85
N ARG A 571 -27.50 -33.83 -0.73
CA ARG A 571 -27.98 -35.20 -0.66
C ARG A 571 -29.50 -35.27 -0.78
N ASP A 572 -30.19 -34.42 -0.02
CA ASP A 572 -31.65 -34.44 0.17
C ASP A 572 -32.32 -33.29 -0.63
N VAL A 573 -31.67 -32.80 -1.69
CA VAL A 573 -32.14 -31.64 -2.48
C VAL A 573 -33.55 -31.83 -3.02
N GLU A 574 -33.92 -33.05 -3.41
CA GLU A 574 -35.25 -33.34 -3.95
C GLU A 574 -36.34 -33.18 -2.90
N ASP A 575 -36.07 -33.50 -1.63
CA ASP A 575 -37.02 -33.30 -0.53
C ASP A 575 -37.15 -31.81 -0.17
N LEU A 576 -36.02 -31.11 -0.16
CA LEU A 576 -35.97 -29.67 0.10
C LEU A 576 -36.63 -28.85 -1.02
N ARG A 577 -36.54 -29.30 -2.27
CA ARG A 577 -37.08 -28.60 -3.44
C ARG A 577 -38.61 -28.63 -3.53
N ARG A 578 -39.26 -29.61 -2.88
CA ARG A 578 -40.72 -29.74 -2.85
C ARG A 578 -41.40 -28.82 -1.83
N GLN A 579 -40.64 -28.25 -0.89
CA GLN A 579 -41.19 -27.35 0.12
C GLN A 579 -41.28 -25.91 -0.38
N ASP A 580 -42.25 -25.17 0.15
CA ASP A 580 -42.43 -23.74 -0.07
C ASP A 580 -41.66 -22.92 0.96
N TRP A 581 -40.40 -22.59 0.69
CA TRP A 581 -39.59 -21.76 1.59
C TRP A 581 -39.89 -20.26 1.42
N ASP A 582 -40.08 -19.53 2.52
CA ASP A 582 -40.02 -18.06 2.45
C ASP A 582 -38.59 -17.64 2.15
N ARG A 583 -37.64 -18.22 2.88
CA ARG A 583 -36.23 -17.84 2.82
C ARG A 583 -35.30 -19.04 2.82
N VAL A 584 -34.23 -18.95 2.03
CA VAL A 584 -33.04 -19.80 2.17
C VAL A 584 -31.88 -18.93 2.64
N VAL A 585 -31.28 -19.32 3.77
CA VAL A 585 -30.12 -18.66 4.39
C VAL A 585 -28.91 -19.58 4.27
N LEU A 586 -27.82 -19.09 3.68
CA LEU A 586 -26.53 -19.77 3.68
C LEU A 586 -25.62 -19.12 4.72
N ASP A 587 -25.31 -19.83 5.80
CA ASP A 587 -24.32 -19.41 6.77
C ASP A 587 -22.93 -19.90 6.39
N GLU A 588 -21.91 -19.08 6.63
CA GLU A 588 -20.55 -19.29 6.11
C GLU A 588 -20.58 -19.56 4.58
N ALA A 589 -21.21 -18.64 3.84
CA ALA A 589 -21.51 -18.79 2.42
C ALA A 589 -20.28 -18.98 1.51
N GLN A 590 -19.05 -18.79 2.02
CA GLN A 590 -17.83 -19.19 1.33
C GLN A 590 -17.80 -20.69 0.96
N HIS A 591 -18.60 -21.53 1.63
CA HIS A 591 -18.79 -22.94 1.25
C HIS A 591 -19.41 -23.14 -0.15
N VAL A 592 -20.03 -22.12 -0.74
CA VAL A 592 -20.61 -22.16 -2.10
C VAL A 592 -19.89 -21.26 -3.11
N LYS A 593 -18.67 -20.79 -2.79
CA LYS A 593 -17.91 -19.87 -3.64
C LYS A 593 -17.60 -20.39 -5.05
N ASN A 594 -17.48 -21.71 -5.20
CA ASN A 594 -17.38 -22.34 -6.50
C ASN A 594 -18.77 -22.78 -6.98
N ALA A 595 -19.32 -22.01 -7.92
CA ALA A 595 -20.65 -22.24 -8.49
C ALA A 595 -20.82 -23.61 -9.16
N SER A 596 -19.73 -24.29 -9.57
CA SER A 596 -19.80 -25.60 -10.22
C SER A 596 -20.04 -26.78 -9.26
N THR A 597 -19.82 -26.58 -7.96
CA THR A 597 -19.94 -27.65 -6.95
C THR A 597 -21.37 -28.15 -6.78
N ARG A 598 -21.53 -29.41 -6.38
CA ARG A 598 -22.86 -30.00 -6.13
C ARG A 598 -23.62 -29.23 -5.05
N GLN A 599 -22.93 -28.76 -4.01
CA GLN A 599 -23.51 -27.96 -2.92
C GLN A 599 -24.05 -26.63 -3.45
N ALA A 600 -23.26 -25.87 -4.23
CA ALA A 600 -23.68 -24.59 -4.78
C ALA A 600 -24.84 -24.74 -5.78
N ARG A 601 -24.82 -25.77 -6.63
CA ARG A 601 -25.94 -26.09 -7.54
C ARG A 601 -27.22 -26.43 -6.77
N SER A 602 -27.10 -27.21 -5.70
CA SER A 602 -28.24 -27.61 -4.87
C SER A 602 -28.84 -26.41 -4.12
N ALA A 603 -28.00 -25.51 -3.60
CA ALA A 603 -28.46 -24.27 -2.96
C ALA A 603 -29.30 -23.38 -3.89
N ARG A 604 -28.90 -23.26 -5.17
CA ARG A 604 -29.67 -22.51 -6.17
C ARG A 604 -30.94 -23.23 -6.62
N ALA A 605 -30.95 -24.56 -6.60
CA ALA A 605 -32.09 -25.36 -7.04
C ALA A 605 -33.30 -25.34 -6.08
N VAL A 606 -33.08 -25.08 -4.78
CA VAL A 606 -34.16 -24.94 -3.80
C VAL A 606 -34.92 -23.62 -4.07
N PRO A 607 -36.25 -23.64 -4.30
CA PRO A 607 -37.05 -22.45 -4.51
C PRO A 607 -37.21 -21.68 -3.20
N ALA A 608 -37.15 -20.35 -3.27
CA ALA A 608 -37.37 -19.47 -2.14
C ALA A 608 -37.79 -18.09 -2.63
N ARG A 609 -38.65 -17.39 -1.88
CA ARG A 609 -39.02 -15.99 -2.17
C ARG A 609 -37.83 -15.06 -1.91
N HIS A 610 -37.12 -15.26 -0.81
CA HIS A 610 -35.97 -14.45 -0.40
C HIS A 610 -34.72 -15.31 -0.18
N ARG A 611 -33.54 -14.78 -0.48
CA ARG A 611 -32.27 -15.52 -0.36
C ARG A 611 -31.25 -14.67 0.38
N LEU A 612 -30.66 -15.23 1.42
CA LEU A 612 -29.71 -14.55 2.30
C LEU A 612 -28.40 -15.32 2.36
N ALA A 613 -27.28 -14.65 2.13
CA ALA A 613 -25.96 -15.20 2.35
C ALA A 613 -25.30 -14.50 3.55
N LEU A 614 -24.79 -15.26 4.51
CA LEU A 614 -24.03 -14.75 5.65
C LEU A 614 -22.57 -15.14 5.46
N THR A 615 -21.67 -14.16 5.53
CA THR A 615 -20.23 -14.39 5.41
C THR A 615 -19.45 -13.38 6.27
N GLY A 616 -18.20 -13.68 6.60
CA GLY A 616 -17.29 -12.70 7.20
C GLY A 616 -16.60 -11.81 6.15
N THR A 617 -16.43 -12.33 4.94
CA THR A 617 -15.81 -11.63 3.81
C THR A 617 -16.64 -11.90 2.55
N PRO A 618 -17.21 -10.87 1.89
CA PRO A 618 -18.05 -11.07 0.70
C PRO A 618 -17.22 -11.40 -0.54
N VAL A 619 -15.95 -10.98 -0.54
CA VAL A 619 -14.92 -11.35 -1.51
C VAL A 619 -13.72 -11.77 -0.69
N GLU A 620 -13.34 -13.04 -0.79
CA GLU A 620 -12.18 -13.56 -0.07
C GLU A 620 -10.93 -13.42 -0.94
N ASN A 621 -11.02 -13.75 -2.24
CA ASN A 621 -9.84 -13.79 -3.11
C ASN A 621 -10.08 -13.38 -4.59
N ARG A 622 -11.28 -13.56 -5.14
CA ARG A 622 -11.56 -13.29 -6.57
C ARG A 622 -12.96 -12.73 -6.80
N LEU A 623 -13.13 -11.89 -7.81
CA LEU A 623 -14.45 -11.35 -8.19
C LEU A 623 -15.45 -12.45 -8.60
N GLU A 624 -14.96 -13.60 -9.06
CA GLU A 624 -15.78 -14.77 -9.37
C GLU A 624 -16.52 -15.33 -8.13
N GLU A 625 -15.97 -15.18 -6.92
CA GLU A 625 -16.63 -15.59 -5.66
C GLU A 625 -17.82 -14.67 -5.36
N LEU A 626 -17.65 -13.36 -5.56
CA LEU A 626 -18.76 -12.39 -5.47
C LEU A 626 -19.86 -12.76 -6.45
N ARG A 627 -19.51 -13.12 -7.70
CA ARG A 627 -20.50 -13.53 -8.70
C ARG A 627 -21.28 -14.76 -8.24
N ALA A 628 -20.61 -15.76 -7.66
CA ALA A 628 -21.27 -16.96 -7.18
C ALA A 628 -22.28 -16.67 -6.06
N LEU A 629 -21.93 -15.79 -5.12
CA LEU A 629 -22.85 -15.35 -4.06
C LEU A 629 -23.99 -14.51 -4.63
N MET A 630 -23.68 -13.55 -5.50
CA MET A 630 -24.69 -12.71 -6.18
C MET A 630 -25.63 -13.54 -7.03
N ASP A 631 -25.15 -14.59 -7.70
CA ASP A 631 -26.00 -15.50 -8.48
C ASP A 631 -26.91 -16.36 -7.60
N PHE A 632 -26.49 -16.65 -6.36
CA PHE A 632 -27.39 -17.26 -5.38
C PHE A 632 -28.43 -16.26 -4.89
N VAL A 633 -28.04 -15.08 -4.41
CA VAL A 633 -29.01 -14.14 -3.80
C VAL A 633 -29.89 -13.45 -4.84
N MET A 634 -29.33 -13.12 -6.00
CA MET A 634 -29.95 -12.36 -7.09
C MET A 634 -29.64 -13.05 -8.44
N PRO A 635 -30.32 -14.18 -8.74
CA PRO A 635 -30.08 -14.95 -9.95
C PRO A 635 -30.15 -14.09 -11.21
N SER A 636 -29.25 -14.36 -12.16
CA SER A 636 -29.17 -13.66 -13.47
C SER A 636 -28.79 -12.18 -13.46
N LEU A 637 -28.71 -11.51 -12.29
CA LEU A 637 -28.42 -10.06 -12.22
C LEU A 637 -27.10 -9.69 -12.92
N LEU A 638 -26.02 -10.42 -12.67
CA LEU A 638 -24.71 -10.16 -13.29
C LEU A 638 -24.45 -11.01 -14.54
N GLY A 639 -25.49 -11.60 -15.14
CA GLY A 639 -25.38 -12.39 -16.37
C GLY A 639 -24.63 -13.72 -16.23
N SER A 640 -24.24 -14.33 -17.36
CA SER A 640 -23.50 -15.60 -17.35
C SER A 640 -22.10 -15.45 -16.75
N ALA A 641 -21.50 -16.56 -16.27
CA ALA A 641 -20.12 -16.54 -15.77
C ALA A 641 -19.12 -16.04 -16.84
N GLN A 642 -19.35 -16.37 -18.11
CA GLN A 642 -18.52 -15.90 -19.22
C GLN A 642 -18.67 -14.39 -19.45
N THR A 643 -19.91 -13.89 -19.41
CA THR A 643 -20.20 -12.45 -19.53
C THR A 643 -19.57 -11.68 -18.38
N PHE A 644 -19.77 -12.14 -17.14
CA PHE A 644 -19.18 -11.52 -15.95
C PHE A 644 -17.66 -11.47 -16.03
N ARG A 645 -17.03 -12.57 -16.45
CA ARG A 645 -15.57 -12.63 -16.60
C ARG A 645 -15.06 -11.65 -17.65
N ALA A 646 -15.72 -11.57 -18.81
CA ALA A 646 -15.31 -10.68 -19.90
C ALA A 646 -15.59 -9.20 -19.60
N ARG A 647 -16.63 -8.88 -18.83
CA ARG A 647 -17.07 -7.49 -18.57
C ARG A 647 -16.56 -6.90 -17.27
N PHE A 648 -16.24 -7.73 -16.28
CA PHE A 648 -15.81 -7.28 -14.95
C PHE A 648 -14.51 -7.93 -14.51
N ALA A 649 -14.44 -9.27 -14.43
CA ALA A 649 -13.26 -9.91 -13.81
C ALA A 649 -11.95 -9.58 -14.55
N VAL A 650 -11.90 -9.78 -15.88
CA VAL A 650 -10.69 -9.48 -16.67
C VAL A 650 -10.38 -7.98 -16.72
N PRO A 651 -11.35 -7.08 -17.02
CA PRO A 651 -11.08 -5.64 -17.01
C PRO A 651 -10.60 -5.12 -15.66
N ILE A 652 -11.17 -5.58 -14.54
CA ILE A 652 -10.81 -5.09 -13.20
C ILE A 652 -9.48 -5.70 -12.73
N GLU A 653 -9.34 -7.03 -12.79
CA GLU A 653 -8.19 -7.74 -12.21
C GLU A 653 -6.93 -7.60 -13.08
N ARG A 654 -7.07 -7.54 -14.42
CA ARG A 654 -5.93 -7.49 -15.35
C ARG A 654 -5.68 -6.10 -15.95
N GLU A 655 -6.74 -5.39 -16.31
CA GLU A 655 -6.65 -4.12 -17.05
C GLU A 655 -6.80 -2.90 -16.13
N GLN A 656 -7.07 -3.11 -14.85
CA GLN A 656 -7.29 -2.09 -13.83
C GLN A 656 -8.36 -1.04 -14.22
N ASP A 657 -9.38 -1.50 -14.96
CA ASP A 657 -10.47 -0.67 -15.48
C ASP A 657 -11.39 -0.19 -14.35
N GLN A 658 -11.26 1.10 -14.00
CA GLN A 658 -12.08 1.74 -12.97
C GLN A 658 -13.56 1.81 -13.34
N ASN A 659 -13.91 1.83 -14.63
CA ASN A 659 -15.30 1.94 -15.08
C ASN A 659 -16.04 0.62 -14.85
N ALA A 660 -15.35 -0.49 -15.11
CA ALA A 660 -15.85 -1.81 -14.77
C ALA A 660 -16.07 -1.94 -13.25
N LEU A 661 -15.15 -1.43 -12.43
CA LEU A 661 -15.28 -1.45 -10.97
C LEU A 661 -16.46 -0.60 -10.47
N THR A 662 -16.60 0.64 -10.94
CA THR A 662 -17.71 1.52 -10.55
C THR A 662 -19.07 0.92 -10.92
N ARG A 663 -19.22 0.35 -12.12
CA ARG A 663 -20.45 -0.34 -12.52
C ARG A 663 -20.73 -1.58 -11.66
N LEU A 664 -19.71 -2.40 -11.41
CA LEU A 664 -19.87 -3.58 -10.56
C LEU A 664 -20.32 -3.19 -9.15
N ARG A 665 -19.71 -2.15 -8.58
CA ARG A 665 -20.09 -1.61 -7.27
C ARG A 665 -21.55 -1.17 -7.29
N PHE A 666 -21.94 -0.30 -8.22
CA PHE A 666 -23.32 0.17 -8.31
C PHE A 666 -24.34 -0.98 -8.41
N VAL A 667 -24.05 -2.02 -9.20
CA VAL A 667 -24.96 -3.16 -9.38
C VAL A 667 -25.02 -4.09 -8.15
N THR A 668 -23.95 -4.16 -7.34
CA THR A 668 -23.85 -5.11 -6.23
C THR A 668 -24.06 -4.49 -4.85
N GLU A 669 -23.76 -3.20 -4.70
CA GLU A 669 -23.72 -2.46 -3.44
C GLU A 669 -25.03 -2.51 -2.63
N PRO A 670 -26.22 -2.37 -3.23
CA PRO A 670 -27.49 -2.46 -2.50
C PRO A 670 -27.71 -3.81 -1.81
N PHE A 671 -27.14 -4.87 -2.38
CA PHE A 671 -27.41 -6.25 -2.00
C PHE A 671 -26.37 -6.80 -1.02
N VAL A 672 -25.35 -6.01 -0.65
CA VAL A 672 -24.26 -6.46 0.24
C VAL A 672 -24.16 -5.51 1.42
N LEU A 673 -24.45 -5.93 2.65
CA LEU A 673 -24.17 -5.13 3.86
C LEU A 673 -22.90 -5.65 4.55
N ARG A 674 -21.86 -4.81 4.63
CA ARG A 674 -20.59 -5.14 5.30
C ARG A 674 -20.24 -4.09 6.35
N ARG A 675 -19.89 -4.54 7.55
CA ARG A 675 -19.39 -3.72 8.66
C ARG A 675 -18.19 -4.42 9.30
N VAL A 676 -17.23 -3.64 9.76
CA VAL A 676 -15.99 -4.16 10.36
C VAL A 676 -15.90 -3.81 11.83
N LYS A 677 -15.21 -4.65 12.63
CA LYS A 677 -15.05 -4.39 14.08
C LYS A 677 -14.20 -3.15 14.39
N THR A 678 -13.31 -2.80 13.46
CA THR A 678 -12.43 -1.63 13.58
C THR A 678 -13.17 -0.31 13.34
N ASP A 679 -14.44 -0.36 12.92
CA ASP A 679 -15.25 0.83 12.72
C ASP A 679 -15.80 1.32 14.07
N PRO A 680 -15.37 2.49 14.56
CA PRO A 680 -15.85 3.05 15.82
C PRO A 680 -17.38 3.30 15.83
N ALA A 681 -18.01 3.48 14.67
CA ALA A 681 -19.46 3.65 14.56
C ALA A 681 -20.25 2.32 14.71
N VAL A 682 -19.54 1.19 14.70
CA VAL A 682 -20.10 -0.16 14.86
C VAL A 682 -19.88 -0.66 16.28
N ILE A 683 -18.66 -0.54 16.81
CA ILE A 683 -18.33 -0.98 18.18
C ILE A 683 -17.41 0.03 18.87
N SER A 684 -17.89 0.62 19.96
CA SER A 684 -17.09 1.42 20.90
C SER A 684 -16.60 0.64 22.12
N ASP A 685 -17.18 -0.54 22.39
CA ASP A 685 -17.07 -1.22 23.69
C ASP A 685 -16.27 -2.53 23.64
N LEU A 686 -15.71 -2.91 22.48
CA LEU A 686 -14.77 -4.04 22.44
C LEU A 686 -13.43 -3.56 23.00
N PRO A 687 -12.80 -4.34 23.89
CA PRO A 687 -11.45 -4.06 24.37
C PRO A 687 -10.43 -4.12 23.22
N GLU A 688 -9.20 -3.67 23.44
CA GLU A 688 -8.21 -3.60 22.37
C GLU A 688 -7.76 -5.00 21.91
N LYS A 689 -7.51 -5.14 20.61
CA LYS A 689 -6.90 -6.35 20.04
C LYS A 689 -5.49 -6.01 19.59
N PHE A 690 -4.51 -6.67 20.21
CA PHE A 690 -3.10 -6.53 19.85
C PHE A 690 -2.66 -7.75 19.05
N GLU A 691 -2.17 -7.54 17.83
CA GLU A 691 -1.56 -8.59 17.02
C GLU A 691 -0.05 -8.44 17.01
N ILE A 692 0.66 -9.51 17.40
CA ILE A 692 2.12 -9.52 17.53
C ILE A 692 2.65 -10.75 16.79
N THR A 693 3.56 -10.54 15.85
CA THR A 693 4.35 -11.65 15.28
C THR A 693 5.49 -11.97 16.23
N VAL A 694 5.52 -13.20 16.73
CA VAL A 694 6.57 -13.71 17.62
C VAL A 694 7.54 -14.52 16.76
N ARG A 695 8.76 -14.00 16.62
CA ARG A 695 9.83 -14.62 15.85
C ARG A 695 10.57 -15.66 16.70
N ALA A 696 10.65 -16.88 16.19
CA ALA A 696 11.36 -17.99 16.81
C ALA A 696 12.54 -18.41 15.94
N ASN A 697 13.71 -18.65 16.52
CA ASN A 697 14.80 -19.29 15.79
C ASN A 697 14.60 -20.81 15.77
N LEU A 698 15.09 -21.46 14.72
CA LEU A 698 15.17 -22.92 14.67
C LEU A 698 16.28 -23.42 15.59
N THR A 699 16.07 -24.60 16.18
CA THR A 699 17.18 -25.34 16.79
C THR A 699 18.14 -25.87 15.72
N ALA A 700 19.37 -26.21 16.11
CA ALA A 700 20.33 -26.85 15.18
C ALA A 700 19.79 -28.14 14.55
N GLU A 701 19.00 -28.92 15.30
CA GLU A 701 18.30 -30.10 14.79
C GLU A 701 17.26 -29.71 13.72
N GLN A 702 16.42 -28.72 14.00
CA GLN A 702 15.41 -28.23 13.05
C GLN A 702 16.06 -27.67 11.77
N ALA A 703 17.13 -26.88 11.88
CA ALA A 703 17.82 -26.34 10.71
C ALA A 703 18.41 -27.42 9.81
N ALA A 704 19.02 -28.46 10.40
CA ALA A 704 19.52 -29.61 9.65
C ALA A 704 18.40 -30.38 8.92
N LEU A 705 17.29 -30.64 9.61
CA LEU A 705 16.12 -31.29 9.00
C LEU A 705 15.48 -30.42 7.91
N TYR A 706 15.40 -29.12 8.14
CA TYR A 706 14.84 -28.16 7.19
C TYR A 706 15.66 -28.16 5.89
N GLN A 707 16.99 -28.03 6.00
CA GLN A 707 17.87 -28.06 4.83
C GLN A 707 17.76 -29.39 4.06
N ALA A 708 17.67 -30.52 4.78
CA ALA A 708 17.51 -31.82 4.14
C ALA A 708 16.19 -31.93 3.34
N VAL A 709 15.10 -31.33 3.82
CA VAL A 709 13.82 -31.28 3.10
C VAL A 709 13.93 -30.41 1.84
N VAL A 710 14.60 -29.25 1.92
CA VAL A 710 14.85 -28.38 0.76
C VAL A 710 15.66 -29.11 -0.31
N ASP A 711 16.75 -29.78 0.08
CA ASP A 711 17.63 -30.51 -0.84
C ASP A 711 16.91 -31.69 -1.51
N ASP A 712 16.07 -32.43 -0.77
CA ASP A 712 15.24 -33.50 -1.31
C ASP A 712 14.20 -32.96 -2.31
N MET A 713 13.58 -31.81 -2.02
CA MET A 713 12.66 -31.17 -2.94
C MET A 713 13.37 -30.78 -4.25
N VAL A 714 14.50 -30.07 -4.18
CA VAL A 714 15.25 -29.65 -5.38
C VAL A 714 15.65 -30.86 -6.21
N ARG A 715 16.06 -31.97 -5.57
CA ARG A 715 16.38 -33.22 -6.26
C ARG A 715 15.17 -33.79 -7.01
N LYS A 716 14.00 -33.81 -6.38
CA LYS A 716 12.75 -34.29 -7.00
C LYS A 716 12.24 -33.39 -8.12
N LEU A 717 12.51 -32.09 -8.05
CA LEU A 717 12.07 -31.11 -9.05
C LEU A 717 12.85 -31.16 -10.36
N LYS A 718 14.06 -31.73 -10.39
CA LYS A 718 14.89 -31.81 -11.62
C LYS A 718 14.19 -32.53 -12.77
N ASP A 719 13.45 -33.60 -12.47
CA ASP A 719 12.82 -34.46 -13.49
C ASP A 719 11.28 -34.46 -13.45
N ALA A 720 10.67 -33.82 -12.45
CA ALA A 720 9.22 -33.83 -12.25
C ALA A 720 8.50 -32.78 -13.10
N LYS A 721 7.44 -33.19 -13.83
CA LYS A 721 6.56 -32.30 -14.61
C LYS A 721 5.09 -32.46 -14.20
N GLY A 722 4.29 -31.42 -14.49
CA GLY A 722 2.84 -31.43 -14.29
C GLY A 722 2.45 -31.75 -12.84
N MET A 723 1.54 -32.72 -12.65
CA MET A 723 0.99 -33.07 -11.34
C MET A 723 2.06 -33.58 -10.35
N ALA A 724 3.07 -34.32 -10.84
CA ALA A 724 4.16 -34.83 -10.00
C ALA A 724 4.99 -33.69 -9.40
N ARG A 725 5.22 -32.63 -10.19
CA ARG A 725 5.90 -31.41 -9.73
C ARG A 725 5.08 -30.74 -8.63
N ARG A 726 3.79 -30.49 -8.89
CA ARG A 726 2.90 -29.87 -7.89
C ARG A 726 2.92 -30.66 -6.59
N GLY A 727 2.71 -31.97 -6.65
CA GLY A 727 2.73 -32.84 -5.48
C GLY A 727 4.04 -32.80 -4.68
N ALA A 728 5.20 -32.75 -5.36
CA ALA A 728 6.49 -32.62 -4.69
C ALA A 728 6.64 -31.30 -3.92
N VAL A 729 6.17 -30.19 -4.50
CA VAL A 729 6.22 -28.87 -3.86
C VAL A 729 5.29 -28.80 -2.65
N LEU A 730 4.04 -29.27 -2.77
CA LEU A 730 3.08 -29.27 -1.65
C LEU A 730 3.54 -30.18 -0.50
N GLY A 731 4.12 -31.34 -0.86
CA GLY A 731 4.70 -32.27 0.10
C GLY A 731 5.90 -31.66 0.84
N ALA A 732 6.78 -30.94 0.14
CA ALA A 732 7.90 -30.23 0.74
C ALA A 732 7.42 -29.12 1.68
N LEU A 733 6.49 -28.28 1.24
CA LEU A 733 5.92 -27.20 2.07
C LEU A 733 5.31 -27.74 3.37
N THR A 734 4.54 -28.82 3.27
CA THR A 734 3.96 -29.50 4.44
C THR A 734 5.05 -29.94 5.41
N ARG A 735 6.10 -30.62 4.90
CA ARG A 735 7.21 -31.11 5.72
C ARG A 735 8.03 -29.99 6.36
N LEU A 736 8.30 -28.90 5.63
CA LEU A 736 9.01 -27.73 6.18
C LEU A 736 8.23 -27.13 7.35
N LYS A 737 6.90 -26.99 7.22
CA LYS A 737 6.05 -26.56 8.34
C LYS A 737 6.08 -27.52 9.53
N GLN A 738 6.11 -28.83 9.28
CA GLN A 738 6.24 -29.83 10.36
C GLN A 738 7.58 -29.67 11.11
N VAL A 739 8.68 -29.45 10.38
CA VAL A 739 10.00 -29.18 10.96
C VAL A 739 9.99 -27.90 11.79
N CYS A 740 9.42 -26.80 11.28
CA CYS A 740 9.28 -25.54 12.02
C CYS A 740 8.49 -25.72 13.32
N ASN A 741 7.44 -26.54 13.31
CA ASN A 741 6.67 -26.87 14.50
C ASN A 741 7.49 -27.67 15.51
N HIS A 742 7.97 -28.85 15.12
CA HIS A 742 8.77 -29.72 15.98
C HIS A 742 9.45 -30.88 15.22
N PRO A 743 10.70 -31.26 15.53
CA PRO A 743 11.35 -32.44 14.92
C PRO A 743 10.54 -33.73 15.01
N ALA A 744 9.99 -34.07 16.17
CA ALA A 744 9.13 -35.25 16.35
C ALA A 744 7.86 -35.23 15.48
N HIS A 745 7.33 -34.04 15.15
CA HIS A 745 6.16 -33.92 14.25
C HIS A 745 6.53 -34.21 12.80
N PHE A 746 7.74 -33.87 12.37
CA PHE A 746 8.26 -34.23 11.05
C PHE A 746 8.70 -35.70 10.97
N LEU A 747 9.44 -36.19 11.97
CA LEU A 747 10.00 -37.54 12.00
C LEU A 747 8.93 -38.62 12.23
N ALA A 748 7.86 -38.29 12.95
CA ALA A 748 6.78 -39.20 13.34
C ALA A 748 7.32 -40.50 14.00
N ASP A 749 8.29 -40.33 14.90
CA ASP A 749 9.09 -41.39 15.51
C ASP A 749 8.86 -41.55 17.02
N ASP A 750 7.80 -40.93 17.55
CA ASP A 750 7.46 -40.88 18.99
C ASP A 750 8.58 -40.34 19.89
N SER A 751 9.53 -39.60 19.32
CA SER A 751 10.61 -38.99 20.09
C SER A 751 10.10 -37.87 21.00
N ALA A 752 10.69 -37.76 22.19
CA ALA A 752 10.25 -36.79 23.21
C ALA A 752 10.38 -35.33 22.72
N VAL A 753 9.53 -34.45 23.30
CA VAL A 753 9.56 -32.99 23.04
C VAL A 753 10.87 -32.36 23.50
N LEU A 754 11.44 -32.89 24.59
CA LEU A 754 12.70 -32.45 25.15
C LEU A 754 13.83 -33.44 24.83
N ALA A 755 15.01 -32.92 24.52
CA ALA A 755 16.26 -33.68 24.47
C ALA A 755 17.19 -33.20 25.59
N ARG A 756 17.55 -34.09 26.53
CA ARG A 756 18.43 -33.77 27.67
C ARG A 756 17.96 -32.53 28.45
N GLY A 757 16.64 -32.39 28.64
CA GLY A 757 16.03 -31.25 29.35
C GLY A 757 15.98 -29.94 28.56
N ARG A 758 16.31 -29.93 27.27
CA ARG A 758 16.19 -28.75 26.40
C ARG A 758 15.15 -28.98 25.30
N HIS A 759 14.46 -27.92 24.90
CA HIS A 759 13.52 -27.99 23.79
C HIS A 759 14.22 -28.33 22.47
N ARG A 760 13.57 -29.20 21.68
CA ARG A 760 13.98 -29.51 20.31
C ARG A 760 13.32 -28.57 19.28
N SER A 761 12.35 -27.76 19.72
CA SER A 761 11.69 -26.73 18.91
C SER A 761 11.84 -25.36 19.54
N GLY A 762 12.34 -24.39 18.78
CA GLY A 762 12.44 -23.01 19.24
C GLY A 762 11.07 -22.36 19.45
N LYS A 763 10.05 -22.73 18.65
CA LYS A 763 8.67 -22.26 18.86
C LYS A 763 8.09 -22.76 20.17
N LEU A 764 8.25 -24.05 20.47
CA LEU A 764 7.68 -24.60 21.71
C LEU A 764 8.34 -24.07 22.97
N ALA A 765 9.64 -23.74 22.91
CA ALA A 765 10.31 -23.05 24.03
C ALA A 765 9.60 -21.72 24.36
N LEU A 766 9.36 -20.88 23.33
CA LEU A 766 8.65 -19.61 23.51
C LEU A 766 7.19 -19.77 23.94
N VAL A 767 6.50 -20.80 23.44
CA VAL A 767 5.13 -21.11 23.86
C VAL A 767 5.10 -21.51 25.32
N GLU A 768 6.03 -22.34 25.76
CA GLU A 768 6.12 -22.77 27.15
C GLU A 768 6.35 -21.59 28.10
N ASP A 769 7.35 -20.75 27.84
CA ASP A 769 7.65 -19.56 28.66
C ASP A 769 6.44 -18.62 28.74
N MET A 770 5.74 -18.47 27.62
CA MET A 770 4.52 -17.66 27.54
C MET A 770 3.41 -18.27 28.39
N LEU A 771 3.12 -19.56 28.23
CA LEU A 771 2.05 -20.24 28.96
C LEU A 771 2.31 -20.27 30.47
N GLU A 772 3.57 -20.42 30.89
CA GLU A 772 3.96 -20.35 32.31
C GLU A 772 3.54 -19.01 32.93
N THR A 773 3.82 -17.92 32.21
CA THR A 773 3.42 -16.56 32.64
C THR A 773 1.90 -16.41 32.65
N LEU A 774 1.22 -16.82 31.58
CA LEU A 774 -0.23 -16.64 31.45
C LEU A 774 -1.01 -17.43 32.51
N ILE A 775 -0.62 -18.67 32.77
CA ILE A 775 -1.27 -19.50 33.79
C ILE A 775 -1.05 -18.91 35.18
N ALA A 776 0.14 -18.39 35.47
CA ALA A 776 0.44 -17.73 36.76
C ALA A 776 -0.38 -16.46 36.99
N GLU A 777 -0.69 -15.71 35.92
CA GLU A 777 -1.52 -14.50 35.96
C GLU A 777 -3.04 -14.79 36.01
N GLY A 778 -3.44 -16.05 35.88
CA GLY A 778 -4.85 -16.45 35.81
C GLY A 778 -5.51 -16.15 34.46
N ASP A 779 -4.70 -15.98 33.42
CA ASP A 779 -5.14 -15.70 32.06
C ASP A 779 -5.47 -16.97 31.28
N ARG A 780 -6.29 -16.82 30.25
CA ARG A 780 -6.81 -17.95 29.46
C ARG A 780 -6.33 -17.86 28.02
N ALA A 781 -5.76 -18.97 27.54
CA ALA A 781 -5.12 -19.04 26.23
C ALA A 781 -5.77 -20.07 25.30
N LEU A 782 -5.95 -19.67 24.03
CA LEU A 782 -6.27 -20.58 22.93
C LEU A 782 -5.02 -20.82 22.09
N LEU A 783 -4.65 -22.08 21.92
CA LEU A 783 -3.58 -22.50 21.03
C LEU A 783 -4.19 -23.03 19.73
N PHE A 784 -3.74 -22.55 18.58
CA PHE A 784 -4.20 -22.99 17.28
C PHE A 784 -3.09 -23.64 16.47
N THR A 785 -3.37 -24.81 15.88
CA THR A 785 -2.48 -25.47 14.92
C THR A 785 -3.25 -26.00 13.71
N GLN A 786 -2.65 -25.98 12.53
CA GLN A 786 -3.22 -26.62 11.34
C GLN A 786 -3.15 -28.16 11.40
N PHE A 787 -2.27 -28.73 12.23
CA PHE A 787 -1.95 -30.16 12.27
C PHE A 787 -2.55 -30.84 13.49
N ARG A 788 -3.32 -31.90 13.27
CA ARG A 788 -3.89 -32.66 14.38
C ARG A 788 -2.78 -33.43 15.12
N GLU A 789 -1.91 -34.05 14.34
CA GLU A 789 -0.80 -34.88 14.78
C GLU A 789 0.12 -34.11 15.71
N PHE A 790 0.36 -32.83 15.42
CA PHE A 790 1.13 -31.97 16.31
C PHE A 790 0.42 -31.70 17.63
N GLY A 791 -0.91 -31.51 17.60
CA GLY A 791 -1.67 -31.34 18.83
C GLY A 791 -1.76 -32.61 19.68
N ASP A 792 -1.77 -33.78 19.05
CA ASP A 792 -1.70 -35.07 19.74
C ASP A 792 -0.35 -35.26 20.45
N ILE A 793 0.75 -34.68 19.93
CA ILE A 793 2.07 -34.64 20.59
C ILE A 793 2.10 -33.59 21.72
N LEU A 794 1.55 -32.40 21.47
CA LEU A 794 1.67 -31.25 22.36
C LEU A 794 0.81 -31.37 23.62
N THR A 795 -0.40 -31.92 23.49
CA THR A 795 -1.37 -32.04 24.59
C THR A 795 -0.81 -32.78 25.80
N PRO A 796 -0.31 -34.04 25.69
CA PRO A 796 0.21 -34.77 26.84
C PRO A 796 1.44 -34.08 27.45
N TYR A 797 2.29 -33.48 26.63
CA TYR A 797 3.46 -32.73 27.09
C TYR A 797 3.06 -31.53 27.97
N LEU A 798 2.13 -30.71 27.51
CA LEU A 798 1.72 -29.52 28.25
C LEU A 798 0.95 -29.89 29.54
N ILE A 799 0.16 -30.98 29.53
CA ILE A 799 -0.52 -31.50 30.73
C ILE A 799 0.52 -31.91 31.78
N GLU A 800 1.55 -32.66 31.38
CA GLU A 800 2.63 -33.05 32.29
C GLU A 800 3.41 -31.83 32.81
N ARG A 801 3.70 -30.85 31.93
CA ARG A 801 4.50 -29.67 32.26
C ARG A 801 3.80 -28.73 33.24
N PHE A 802 2.51 -28.46 33.04
CA PHE A 802 1.75 -27.49 33.83
C PHE A 802 0.87 -28.12 34.91
N GLY A 803 0.70 -29.44 34.90
CA GLY A 803 -0.12 -30.15 35.89
C GLY A 803 -1.61 -29.80 35.82
N CYS A 804 -2.09 -29.26 34.69
CA CYS A 804 -3.47 -28.88 34.46
C CYS A 804 -4.06 -29.57 33.22
N ASP A 805 -5.40 -29.65 33.15
CA ASP A 805 -6.07 -30.19 31.97
C ASP A 805 -5.94 -29.22 30.78
N ILE A 806 -5.74 -29.79 29.58
CA ILE A 806 -5.58 -29.03 28.33
C ILE A 806 -6.46 -29.72 27.29
N PRO A 807 -7.74 -29.34 27.18
CA PRO A 807 -8.63 -29.93 26.20
C PRO A 807 -8.13 -29.66 24.77
N PHE A 808 -8.15 -30.70 23.94
CA PHE A 808 -7.83 -30.61 22.51
C PHE A 808 -9.08 -30.76 21.64
N LEU A 809 -9.53 -29.65 21.04
CA LEU A 809 -10.71 -29.60 20.18
C LEU A 809 -10.31 -29.73 18.71
N HIS A 810 -10.62 -30.88 18.12
CA HIS A 810 -10.37 -31.18 16.70
C HIS A 810 -11.58 -31.84 16.02
N GLY A 811 -11.52 -32.01 14.69
CA GLY A 811 -12.65 -32.49 13.89
C GLY A 811 -13.15 -33.91 14.22
N GLY A 812 -12.35 -34.71 14.92
CA GLY A 812 -12.72 -36.07 15.36
C GLY A 812 -13.50 -36.12 16.68
N VAL A 813 -13.59 -35.00 17.40
CA VAL A 813 -14.30 -34.95 18.69
C VAL A 813 -15.82 -34.97 18.46
N PRO A 814 -16.57 -35.92 19.06
CA PRO A 814 -18.04 -35.98 18.96
C PRO A 814 -18.71 -34.71 19.49
N LYS A 815 -19.85 -34.31 18.89
CA LYS A 815 -20.58 -33.06 19.22
C LYS A 815 -20.80 -32.88 20.73
N LYS A 816 -21.27 -33.90 21.44
CA LYS A 816 -21.55 -33.83 22.88
C LYS A 816 -20.29 -33.51 23.70
N LYS A 817 -19.14 -34.11 23.34
CA LYS A 817 -17.86 -33.83 24.02
C LYS A 817 -17.34 -32.43 23.67
N ARG A 818 -17.50 -32.00 22.42
CA ARG A 818 -17.13 -30.65 21.98
C ARG A 818 -17.88 -29.58 22.76
N ASP A 819 -19.21 -29.73 22.89
CA ASP A 819 -20.03 -28.78 23.63
C ASP A 819 -19.60 -28.71 25.11
N ALA A 820 -19.29 -29.85 25.74
CA ALA A 820 -18.79 -29.91 27.11
C ALA A 820 -17.42 -29.22 27.29
N MET A 821 -16.47 -29.43 26.37
CA MET A 821 -15.16 -28.76 26.40
C MET A 821 -15.29 -27.23 26.33
N VAL A 822 -16.18 -26.75 25.46
CA VAL A 822 -16.42 -25.31 25.27
C VAL A 822 -17.09 -24.70 26.50
N GLU A 823 -18.05 -25.41 27.09
CA GLU A 823 -18.74 -24.97 28.31
C GLU A 823 -17.78 -24.92 29.51
N ASP A 824 -16.93 -25.95 29.67
CA ASP A 824 -15.91 -26.00 30.71
C ASP A 824 -14.88 -24.86 30.56
N PHE A 825 -14.29 -24.70 29.38
CA PHE A 825 -13.31 -23.63 29.13
C PHE A 825 -13.86 -22.21 29.34
N GLN A 826 -15.15 -22.01 29.02
CA GLN A 826 -15.85 -20.74 29.23
C GLN A 826 -16.28 -20.52 30.68
N SER A 827 -16.25 -21.58 31.51
CA SER A 827 -16.52 -21.48 32.94
C SER A 827 -15.38 -20.78 33.68
N GLY A 828 -15.67 -20.14 34.81
CA GLY A 828 -14.66 -19.45 35.62
C GLY A 828 -13.58 -20.37 36.19
N ASP A 829 -13.90 -21.66 36.34
CA ASP A 829 -13.07 -22.66 37.03
C ASP A 829 -12.50 -23.75 36.10
N GLY A 830 -12.85 -23.74 34.81
CA GLY A 830 -12.38 -24.74 33.84
C GLY A 830 -10.97 -24.46 33.31
N ALA A 831 -10.51 -25.27 32.35
CA ALA A 831 -9.12 -25.26 31.85
C ALA A 831 -8.60 -23.87 31.41
N SER A 832 -7.39 -23.49 31.86
CA SER A 832 -6.77 -22.20 31.49
C SER A 832 -6.22 -22.17 30.06
N VAL A 833 -5.89 -23.33 29.50
CA VAL A 833 -5.35 -23.47 28.14
C VAL A 833 -6.20 -24.47 27.37
N MET A 834 -6.60 -24.13 26.15
CA MET A 834 -7.27 -25.05 25.24
C MET A 834 -6.59 -25.04 23.87
N LEU A 835 -6.33 -26.24 23.34
CA LEU A 835 -5.75 -26.44 22.03
C LEU A 835 -6.86 -26.70 20.99
N LEU A 836 -6.74 -26.12 19.81
CA LEU A 836 -7.71 -26.26 18.73
C LEU A 836 -7.01 -26.48 17.40
N SER A 837 -7.55 -27.37 16.58
CA SER A 837 -7.11 -27.41 15.17
C SER A 837 -7.76 -26.26 14.39
N LEU A 838 -7.04 -25.59 13.47
CA LEU A 838 -7.55 -24.43 12.74
C LEU A 838 -8.88 -24.69 12.01
N LYS A 839 -9.06 -25.90 11.46
CA LYS A 839 -10.33 -26.29 10.81
C LYS A 839 -11.48 -26.51 11.81
N ALA A 840 -11.18 -26.90 13.04
CA ALA A 840 -12.18 -27.05 14.09
C ALA A 840 -12.47 -25.70 14.79
N GLY A 841 -11.44 -24.87 14.99
CA GLY A 841 -11.51 -23.51 15.53
C GLY A 841 -12.09 -22.46 14.58
N GLY A 842 -12.00 -22.68 13.25
CA GLY A 842 -12.64 -21.85 12.23
C GLY A 842 -14.17 -21.94 12.22
N THR A 843 -14.77 -22.70 13.13
CA THR A 843 -16.22 -22.92 13.18
C THR A 843 -16.86 -22.13 14.30
N GLY A 844 -18.13 -21.72 14.13
CA GLY A 844 -19.05 -20.87 14.93
C GLY A 844 -19.01 -20.80 16.47
N LEU A 845 -17.97 -21.29 17.14
CA LEU A 845 -17.76 -21.32 18.58
C LEU A 845 -17.64 -19.90 19.16
N ASN A 846 -18.01 -19.77 20.43
CA ASN A 846 -17.85 -18.56 21.22
C ASN A 846 -16.87 -18.86 22.37
N LEU A 847 -15.68 -18.26 22.35
CA LEU A 847 -14.56 -18.55 23.26
C LEU A 847 -14.04 -17.27 23.93
N THR A 848 -14.96 -16.39 24.31
CA THR A 848 -14.69 -15.05 24.89
C THR A 848 -13.99 -15.06 26.25
N ALA A 849 -13.87 -16.20 26.93
CA ALA A 849 -13.11 -16.33 28.16
C ALA A 849 -11.60 -16.22 27.92
N ALA A 850 -11.12 -16.52 26.70
CA ALA A 850 -9.72 -16.37 26.35
C ALA A 850 -9.37 -14.92 26.04
N ASN A 851 -8.32 -14.41 26.68
CA ASN A 851 -7.70 -13.13 26.38
C ASN A 851 -6.36 -13.28 25.67
N HIS A 852 -5.85 -14.52 25.51
CA HIS A 852 -4.69 -14.83 24.69
C HIS A 852 -5.04 -15.81 23.57
N VAL A 853 -4.55 -15.52 22.37
CA VAL A 853 -4.65 -16.39 21.19
C VAL A 853 -3.24 -16.60 20.63
N VAL A 854 -2.83 -17.85 20.46
CA VAL A 854 -1.51 -18.20 19.92
C VAL A 854 -1.69 -19.10 18.70
N HIS A 855 -1.24 -18.63 17.54
CA HIS A 855 -1.13 -19.46 16.34
C HIS A 855 0.25 -20.09 16.31
N LEU A 856 0.30 -21.42 16.47
CA LEU A 856 1.53 -22.20 16.56
C LEU A 856 2.25 -22.34 15.21
N ASP A 857 1.50 -22.33 14.12
CA ASP A 857 1.99 -22.42 12.74
C ASP A 857 1.36 -21.33 11.87
N ARG A 858 2.13 -20.85 10.89
CA ARG A 858 1.66 -19.79 9.99
C ARG A 858 0.85 -20.37 8.84
N TRP A 859 -0.42 -20.01 8.76
CA TRP A 859 -1.30 -20.39 7.66
C TRP A 859 -1.24 -19.35 6.53
N TRP A 860 -1.27 -19.80 5.27
CA TRP A 860 -1.13 -18.88 4.12
C TRP A 860 -2.38 -18.01 3.88
N ASN A 861 -3.56 -18.42 4.39
CA ASN A 861 -4.81 -17.70 4.19
C ASN A 861 -5.13 -16.92 5.47
N PRO A 862 -4.85 -15.60 5.52
CA PRO A 862 -5.08 -14.80 6.72
C PRO A 862 -6.54 -14.85 7.17
N ALA A 863 -7.51 -15.09 6.27
CA ALA A 863 -8.92 -15.18 6.63
C ALA A 863 -9.21 -16.36 7.59
N VAL A 864 -8.53 -17.49 7.45
CA VAL A 864 -8.75 -18.68 8.31
C VAL A 864 -8.23 -18.43 9.72
N GLU A 865 -7.05 -17.82 9.85
CA GLU A 865 -6.48 -17.46 11.15
C GLU A 865 -7.27 -16.34 11.82
N ASN A 866 -7.65 -15.31 11.06
CA ASN A 866 -8.48 -14.22 11.57
C ASN A 866 -9.82 -14.77 12.07
N GLN A 867 -10.40 -15.74 11.35
CA GLN A 867 -11.60 -16.45 11.80
C GLN A 867 -11.34 -17.22 13.11
N ALA A 868 -10.22 -17.90 13.26
CA ALA A 868 -9.89 -18.57 14.53
C ALA A 868 -9.69 -17.56 15.68
N THR A 869 -8.97 -16.45 15.44
CA THR A 869 -8.75 -15.36 16.41
C THR A 869 -10.05 -14.70 16.86
N ASP A 870 -10.95 -14.44 15.92
CA ASP A 870 -12.24 -13.80 16.14
C ASP A 870 -13.20 -14.63 17.02
N ARG A 871 -12.83 -15.88 17.40
CA ARG A 871 -13.57 -16.67 18.39
C ARG A 871 -13.37 -16.16 19.82
N ALA A 872 -12.18 -15.63 20.12
CA ALA A 872 -11.87 -14.96 21.39
C ALA A 872 -12.20 -13.47 21.33
N PHE A 873 -11.91 -12.81 20.20
CA PHE A 873 -12.23 -11.40 19.99
C PHE A 873 -13.67 -11.20 19.48
N ARG A 874 -14.65 -11.47 20.34
CA ARG A 874 -16.09 -11.42 20.00
C ARG A 874 -16.89 -10.67 21.08
N ILE A 875 -18.09 -10.21 20.73
CA ILE A 875 -19.02 -9.59 21.67
C ILE A 875 -19.22 -10.50 22.89
N GLY A 876 -18.98 -9.95 24.08
CA GLY A 876 -18.91 -10.69 25.34
C GLY A 876 -17.49 -10.78 25.91
N GLN A 877 -16.47 -10.46 25.11
CA GLN A 877 -15.11 -10.23 25.57
C GLN A 877 -15.06 -8.96 26.45
N ARG A 878 -14.40 -9.07 27.60
CA ARG A 878 -14.26 -7.99 28.60
C ARG A 878 -12.81 -7.59 28.86
N ARG A 879 -11.85 -8.31 28.29
CA ARG A 879 -10.41 -8.10 28.45
C ARG A 879 -9.76 -7.88 27.08
N ASP A 880 -8.69 -7.10 27.04
CA ASP A 880 -7.89 -6.93 25.83
C ASP A 880 -7.39 -8.30 25.33
N VAL A 881 -7.45 -8.50 24.01
CA VAL A 881 -7.09 -9.77 23.39
C VAL A 881 -5.72 -9.64 22.75
N GLN A 882 -4.78 -10.45 23.22
CA GLN A 882 -3.43 -10.53 22.64
C GLN A 882 -3.34 -11.74 21.70
N VAL A 883 -3.06 -11.47 20.44
CA VAL A 883 -2.95 -12.45 19.37
C VAL A 883 -1.48 -12.57 18.98
N ARG A 884 -0.91 -13.74 19.19
CA ARG A 884 0.50 -14.04 18.90
C ARG A 884 0.58 -15.01 17.74
N LYS A 885 1.32 -14.63 16.70
CA LYS A 885 1.54 -15.44 15.50
C LYS A 885 2.99 -15.90 15.50
N LEU A 886 3.22 -17.20 15.70
CA LEU A 886 4.58 -17.74 15.75
C LEU A 886 5.12 -17.99 14.35
N VAL A 887 6.30 -17.44 14.08
CA VAL A 887 6.96 -17.49 12.79
C VAL A 887 8.43 -17.85 13.00
N CYS A 888 8.92 -18.89 12.31
CA CYS A 888 10.34 -19.20 12.33
C CYS A 888 11.13 -18.24 11.42
N VAL A 889 12.17 -17.60 11.97
CA VAL A 889 13.05 -16.64 11.26
C VAL A 889 13.77 -17.32 10.10
N ASP A 890 13.89 -16.63 8.97
CA ASP A 890 14.63 -17.06 7.78
C ASP A 890 14.13 -18.41 7.21
N THR A 891 12.83 -18.71 7.42
CA THR A 891 12.16 -19.90 6.91
C THR A 891 11.02 -19.55 5.95
N ILE A 892 10.37 -20.58 5.40
CA ILE A 892 9.15 -20.42 4.62
C ILE A 892 8.02 -19.75 5.41
N GLU A 893 7.98 -19.88 6.74
CA GLU A 893 6.93 -19.21 7.52
C GLU A 893 7.10 -17.69 7.55
N GLU A 894 8.33 -17.19 7.62
CA GLU A 894 8.59 -15.75 7.59
C GLU A 894 8.30 -15.17 6.21
N LYS A 895 8.72 -15.84 5.16
CA LYS A 895 8.39 -15.43 3.79
C LYS A 895 6.88 -15.43 3.55
N ILE A 896 6.15 -16.42 4.08
CA ILE A 896 4.68 -16.42 4.06
C ILE A 896 4.12 -15.22 4.83
N ASP A 897 4.65 -14.92 6.02
CA ASP A 897 4.21 -13.77 6.80
C ASP A 897 4.46 -12.43 6.09
N GLU A 898 5.64 -12.25 5.50
CA GLU A 898 6.01 -11.07 4.70
C GLU A 898 5.11 -10.90 3.48
N MET A 899 4.78 -11.98 2.79
CA MET A 899 3.84 -11.95 1.67
C MET A 899 2.43 -11.54 2.11
N ILE A 900 1.98 -12.01 3.27
CA ILE A 900 0.67 -11.66 3.84
C ILE A 900 0.63 -10.21 4.34
N THR A 901 1.74 -9.72 4.92
CA THR A 901 1.83 -8.39 5.55
C THR A 901 2.28 -7.28 4.58
N GLY A 902 2.91 -7.63 3.46
CA GLY A 902 3.30 -6.72 2.39
C GLY A 902 2.12 -6.00 1.73
N LYS A 903 2.32 -4.77 1.23
CA LYS A 903 1.27 -3.89 0.67
C LYS A 903 0.40 -4.58 -0.40
N ARG A 904 -0.78 -5.02 0.03
CA ARG A 904 -2.11 -5.27 -0.62
C ARG A 904 -2.26 -5.42 -2.15
N GLN A 905 -1.49 -4.80 -3.03
CA GLN A 905 -1.69 -4.96 -4.48
C GLN A 905 -1.07 -6.25 -5.05
N LEU A 906 0.07 -6.71 -4.53
CA LEU A 906 0.70 -7.95 -4.98
C LEU A 906 0.18 -9.20 -4.26
N ALA A 907 -0.17 -9.08 -2.96
CA ALA A 907 -0.72 -10.18 -2.17
C ALA A 907 -2.08 -10.67 -2.73
N ASP A 908 -2.96 -9.75 -3.14
CA ASP A 908 -4.26 -10.09 -3.75
C ASP A 908 -4.11 -10.70 -5.17
N LEU A 909 -3.04 -10.37 -5.89
CA LEU A 909 -2.72 -10.91 -7.22
C LEU A 909 -1.98 -12.27 -7.16
N ALA A 910 -1.15 -12.50 -6.13
CA ALA A 910 -0.36 -13.72 -5.98
C ALA A 910 -1.06 -14.81 -5.16
N VAL A 911 -1.84 -14.44 -4.14
CA VAL A 911 -2.42 -15.36 -3.14
C VAL A 911 -3.88 -15.68 -3.47
N GLY A 912 -4.13 -16.21 -4.67
CA GLY A 912 -5.40 -16.91 -4.91
C GLY A 912 -5.50 -18.17 -4.04
N VAL A 913 -6.70 -18.58 -3.62
CA VAL A 913 -6.96 -19.75 -2.74
C VAL A 913 -6.11 -20.97 -3.11
N GLY A 914 -5.19 -21.32 -2.20
CA GLY A 914 -4.41 -22.56 -2.21
C GLY A 914 -2.94 -22.38 -2.56
N GLU A 915 -2.18 -23.47 -2.46
CA GLU A 915 -0.74 -23.53 -2.75
C GLU A 915 -0.43 -23.40 -4.25
N ASN A 916 -1.44 -23.19 -5.10
CA ASN A 916 -1.30 -23.27 -6.54
C ASN A 916 -0.27 -22.28 -7.09
N TRP A 917 -0.21 -21.06 -6.57
CA TRP A 917 0.75 -20.05 -7.05
C TRP A 917 2.20 -20.49 -6.80
N ILE A 918 2.48 -21.08 -5.63
CA ILE A 918 3.77 -21.70 -5.31
C ILE A 918 4.08 -22.82 -6.31
N THR A 919 3.10 -23.64 -6.66
CA THR A 919 3.33 -24.74 -7.62
C THR A 919 3.60 -24.31 -9.06
N GLU A 920 3.30 -23.06 -9.41
CA GLU A 920 3.52 -22.49 -10.75
C GLU A 920 4.83 -21.68 -10.85
N LEU A 921 5.48 -21.32 -9.72
CA LEU A 921 6.80 -20.68 -9.70
C LEU A 921 7.87 -21.53 -10.40
N GLY A 922 8.92 -20.91 -10.93
CA GLY A 922 10.10 -21.58 -11.47
C GLY A 922 10.89 -22.36 -10.41
N THR A 923 11.75 -23.29 -10.82
CA THR A 923 12.54 -24.10 -9.86
C THR A 923 13.53 -23.25 -9.05
N ASP A 924 14.12 -22.23 -9.66
CA ASP A 924 15.04 -21.32 -8.98
C ASP A 924 14.30 -20.40 -8.00
N GLU A 925 13.13 -19.87 -8.40
CA GLU A 925 12.25 -19.09 -7.52
C GLU A 925 11.75 -19.91 -6.33
N LEU A 926 11.38 -21.18 -6.55
CA LEU A 926 11.01 -22.12 -5.47
C LEU A 926 12.17 -22.39 -4.52
N ARG A 927 13.38 -22.52 -5.05
CA ARG A 927 14.57 -22.73 -4.24
C ARG A 927 14.85 -21.51 -3.38
N GLU A 928 14.75 -20.32 -3.94
CA GLU A 928 14.93 -19.06 -3.21
C GLU A 928 13.84 -18.88 -2.15
N LEU A 929 12.57 -19.17 -2.49
CA LEU A 929 11.45 -19.12 -1.55
C LEU A 929 11.64 -20.09 -0.38
N PHE A 930 12.12 -21.32 -0.61
CA PHE A 930 12.26 -22.31 0.46
C PHE A 930 13.63 -22.33 1.13
N ALA A 931 14.61 -21.62 0.60
CA ALA A 931 15.96 -21.54 1.17
C ALA A 931 15.93 -21.05 2.62
N LEU A 932 16.73 -21.72 3.45
CA LEU A 932 17.01 -21.33 4.82
C LEU A 932 18.00 -20.16 4.80
N GLY A 933 17.68 -19.06 5.48
CA GLY A 933 18.57 -17.91 5.61
C GLY A 933 19.63 -18.09 6.71
N ALA A 934 20.55 -17.13 6.79
CA ALA A 934 21.72 -17.20 7.66
C ALA A 934 21.41 -16.98 9.14
N GLU A 935 20.30 -16.31 9.46
CA GLU A 935 19.87 -15.98 10.83
C GLU A 935 18.87 -16.99 11.41
N ALA A 936 18.57 -18.07 10.68
CA ALA A 936 17.57 -19.05 11.08
C ALA A 936 17.89 -19.80 12.38
N VAL A 937 19.17 -19.91 12.75
CA VAL A 937 19.62 -20.52 14.00
C VAL A 937 20.14 -19.42 14.93
N GLY A 938 19.58 -19.33 16.14
CA GLY A 938 20.07 -18.40 17.15
C GLY A 938 21.43 -18.85 17.72
N GLU A 939 22.27 -17.90 18.11
CA GLU A 939 23.57 -18.17 18.78
C GLU A 939 23.42 -18.97 20.08
#